data_AF-A0ABD3PFM9-F1
#
_entry.id   AF-A0ABD3PFM9-F1
#
_cell.length_a   1.000
_cell.length_b   1.000
_cell.length_c   1.000
_cell.angle_alpha   90.00
_cell.angle_beta   90.00
_cell.angle_gamma   90.00
#
_symmetry.space_group_name_H-M   'P 1'
#
loop_
_entity.id
_entity.type
_entity.pdbx_description
1 polymer ?
#
loop_
_entity_poly.entity_id
_entity_poly.type
_entity_poly.pdbx_seq_one_letter_code
_entity_poly.pdbx_strand_id
1 'polypeptide(L)'
;MIVLDLMGLNHGWAYHFMGTVVGSAVTPLWNMMTWKDASGKGAIISAWAGFALAVIGWLVGAAVQSGSISLANLVESYFVFRVLLSVIWAFGAAIIITVLPLWESQDEIVRVIVGNFSFCTGNLAAFNYADEKTPAKAVKEQAESGTKFFLPGSAHVRGHRSLVENFLPARLNTHRKTATTKLKISALSLTLLTAPFISVVTAQNATIPSSPFGDPTTICPSGNANYAVDGYPGSPFRLHPFEQNFSNPSTLSPIYKPCRSDHHCMSSFEIDIVDVQARVFDEVITECQHHSPTWFLAYNKLLPGPTIIAPSGHETFVRFNNKISDRYFNKSHSPCINGRSGNPTSVHLHGSASLAPFDGWAEDESCRNETKDYVYPNNRPKTGWYHDHALHITADNAYLGLAGFYLSSAKAKIGGCGEPWNLEGIEEKLLMLSDKVLDSECQLYADHEGAHKDDLYGDINTVNGIAFPRMPLDPKWYRFRILNAAVSRVFRWQIRDENGTASIAHTMCKVIAGDGGYRTAPVDVPADGIIVNVAERYEVVCDFRSVAGQTFYMWNDKDDNYMKAIPYFCYSHLIAKIVVGGNPVEAPLFEENNQSIQPSVPIARVLNETDIQTAMKMTNKGEYHREFVFGRSMGHWTINGETWDTMKIAADDVGQNTWELWKFISGGGEPSAAQYVANPLVKIIYNNFAYSDPMLNDTAAKQSDQVPSHSFELVNSTLYRNLYRIYYPTEDDKQQYGEYYNPWMEKWCQ
;
A
#
# COMPACT_ATOMS: atom_id res chain seq x y z
N MET A 1 37.47 13.00 -26.76
CA MET A 1 36.82 11.66 -26.78
C MET A 1 37.31 10.83 -25.60
N ILE A 2 38.46 10.13 -25.69
CA ILE A 2 38.92 9.16 -24.65
C ILE A 2 38.89 9.72 -23.21
N VAL A 3 39.27 10.99 -23.00
CA VAL A 3 39.25 11.65 -21.66
C VAL A 3 37.83 11.90 -21.13
N LEU A 4 36.83 12.11 -21.98
CA LEU A 4 35.43 12.32 -21.56
C LEU A 4 34.78 11.01 -21.13
N ASP A 5 35.08 9.92 -21.85
CA ASP A 5 34.60 8.57 -21.59
C ASP A 5 35.10 8.05 -20.23
N LEU A 6 36.38 8.28 -19.92
CA LEU A 6 37.01 8.01 -18.61
C LEU A 6 36.43 8.83 -17.44
N MET A 7 35.62 9.87 -17.73
CA MET A 7 34.93 10.69 -16.73
C MET A 7 33.41 10.42 -16.69
N GLY A 8 32.92 9.42 -17.44
CA GLY A 8 31.49 9.08 -17.52
C GLY A 8 30.65 10.06 -18.36
N LEU A 9 31.27 10.88 -19.21
CA LEU A 9 30.59 11.90 -20.02
C LEU A 9 30.45 11.46 -21.48
N ASN A 10 29.22 11.22 -21.93
CA ASN A 10 28.95 10.77 -23.30
C ASN A 10 29.12 11.90 -24.36
N HIS A 11 29.10 11.51 -25.63
CA HIS A 11 29.28 12.45 -26.74
C HIS A 11 28.13 13.47 -26.90
N GLY A 12 26.92 13.13 -26.46
CA GLY A 12 25.77 14.06 -26.45
C GLY A 12 25.99 15.22 -25.48
N TRP A 13 26.47 14.93 -24.28
CA TRP A 13 26.82 15.92 -23.25
C TRP A 13 27.73 17.03 -23.79
N ALA A 14 28.78 16.66 -24.54
CA ALA A 14 29.74 17.61 -25.10
C ALA A 14 29.10 18.58 -26.12
N TYR A 15 28.22 18.09 -27.00
CA TYR A 15 27.50 18.94 -27.95
C TYR A 15 26.45 19.83 -27.25
N HIS A 16 25.74 19.33 -26.23
CA HIS A 16 24.79 20.13 -25.45
C HIS A 16 25.50 21.24 -24.65
N PHE A 17 26.62 20.92 -24.01
CA PHE A 17 27.47 21.90 -23.33
C PHE A 17 27.92 23.01 -24.30
N MET A 18 28.47 22.64 -25.46
CA MET A 18 28.90 23.62 -26.47
C MET A 18 27.73 24.49 -26.99
N GLY A 19 26.55 23.91 -27.22
CA GLY A 19 25.37 24.66 -27.68
C GLY A 19 24.88 25.70 -26.67
N THR A 20 24.73 25.30 -25.40
CA THR A 20 24.30 26.19 -24.31
C THR A 20 25.33 27.28 -24.00
N VAL A 21 26.62 26.96 -24.06
CA VAL A 21 27.72 27.92 -23.84
C VAL A 21 27.78 28.94 -24.98
N VAL A 22 27.85 28.49 -26.24
CA VAL A 22 28.15 29.36 -27.40
C VAL A 22 26.92 30.13 -27.90
N GLY A 23 25.71 29.54 -27.83
CA GLY A 23 24.48 30.18 -28.33
C GLY A 23 24.08 31.46 -27.58
N SER A 24 24.53 31.60 -26.34
CA SER A 24 24.22 32.75 -25.48
C SER A 24 24.74 34.11 -25.98
N ALA A 25 25.76 34.11 -26.84
CA ALA A 25 26.38 35.33 -27.39
C ALA A 25 25.67 35.92 -28.63
N VAL A 26 24.63 35.25 -29.15
CA VAL A 26 24.00 35.60 -30.44
C VAL A 26 23.20 36.91 -30.38
N THR A 27 22.35 37.10 -29.38
CA THR A 27 21.51 38.32 -29.24
C THR A 27 22.32 39.61 -29.04
N PRO A 28 23.39 39.64 -28.22
CA PRO A 28 24.29 40.80 -28.11
C PRO A 28 24.99 41.19 -29.42
N LEU A 29 25.42 40.20 -30.22
CA LEU A 29 26.03 40.43 -31.54
C LEU A 29 25.03 40.99 -32.55
N TRP A 30 23.75 40.62 -32.46
CA TRP A 30 22.70 41.16 -33.31
C TRP A 30 22.34 42.61 -32.97
N ASN A 31 22.19 42.95 -31.68
CA ASN A 31 21.91 44.32 -31.23
C ASN A 31 23.02 45.32 -31.61
N MET A 32 24.28 44.87 -31.66
CA MET A 32 25.41 45.66 -32.20
C MET A 32 25.28 46.00 -33.70
N MET A 33 24.51 45.24 -34.47
CA MET A 33 24.37 45.42 -35.94
C MET A 33 23.11 46.18 -36.36
N THR A 34 22.13 46.38 -35.47
CA THR A 34 20.80 46.93 -35.84
C THR A 34 20.37 48.17 -35.06
N TRP A 35 20.97 48.46 -33.90
CA TRP A 35 20.60 49.62 -33.07
C TRP A 35 21.73 50.66 -33.05
N LYS A 36 21.51 51.81 -33.71
CA LYS A 36 22.54 52.83 -33.99
C LYS A 36 23.21 53.49 -32.77
N ASP A 37 22.62 53.36 -31.59
CA ASP A 37 23.10 53.97 -30.33
C ASP A 37 23.65 52.91 -29.33
N ALA A 38 23.83 51.66 -29.77
CA ALA A 38 24.33 50.57 -28.93
C ALA A 38 25.82 50.75 -28.54
N SER A 39 26.11 50.75 -27.24
CA SER A 39 27.49 50.91 -26.74
C SER A 39 28.22 49.57 -26.62
N GLY A 40 29.49 49.52 -27.04
CA GLY A 40 30.30 48.29 -27.02
C GLY A 40 30.48 47.64 -25.64
N LYS A 41 30.40 48.42 -24.55
CA LYS A 41 30.42 47.87 -23.18
C LYS A 41 29.14 47.08 -22.85
N GLY A 42 27.98 47.51 -23.36
CA GLY A 42 26.71 46.81 -23.17
C GLY A 42 26.64 45.48 -23.90
N ALA A 43 27.20 45.41 -25.11
CA ALA A 43 27.30 44.17 -25.89
C ALA A 43 28.17 43.10 -25.18
N ILE A 44 29.24 43.53 -24.51
CA ILE A 44 30.13 42.62 -23.76
C ILE A 44 29.42 42.06 -22.51
N ILE A 45 28.77 42.92 -21.71
CA ILE A 45 28.12 42.49 -20.46
C ILE A 45 26.91 41.58 -20.72
N SER A 46 26.13 41.87 -21.77
CA SER A 46 24.94 41.08 -22.12
C SER A 46 25.27 39.66 -22.61
N ALA A 47 26.43 39.43 -23.23
CA ALA A 47 26.89 38.08 -23.59
C ALA A 47 27.19 37.22 -22.35
N TRP A 48 27.85 37.78 -21.34
CA TRP A 48 28.17 37.06 -20.10
C TRP A 48 26.94 36.80 -19.21
N ALA A 49 25.98 37.74 -19.17
CA ALA A 49 24.73 37.54 -18.45
C ALA A 49 23.82 36.49 -19.13
N GLY A 50 23.72 36.52 -20.47
CA GLY A 50 22.99 35.51 -21.24
C GLY A 50 23.56 34.11 -21.07
N PHE A 51 24.89 33.99 -20.98
CA PHE A 51 25.59 32.73 -20.72
C PHE A 51 25.21 32.13 -19.37
N ALA A 52 25.27 32.92 -18.29
CA ALA A 52 24.90 32.45 -16.95
C ALA A 52 23.42 32.00 -16.87
N LEU A 53 22.50 32.75 -17.50
CA LEU A 53 21.08 32.40 -17.54
C LEU A 53 20.80 31.15 -18.36
N ALA A 54 21.52 30.91 -19.45
CA ALA A 54 21.38 29.69 -20.25
C ALA A 54 21.86 28.44 -19.47
N VAL A 55 22.96 28.55 -18.72
CA VAL A 55 23.45 27.47 -17.84
C VAL A 55 22.47 27.22 -16.68
N ILE A 56 21.97 28.28 -16.03
CA ILE A 56 20.96 28.12 -14.95
C ILE A 56 19.66 27.53 -15.50
N GLY A 57 19.17 27.97 -16.67
CA GLY A 57 17.98 27.40 -17.30
C GLY A 57 18.15 25.92 -17.68
N TRP A 58 19.35 25.50 -18.07
CA TRP A 58 19.68 24.09 -18.31
C TRP A 58 19.70 23.28 -17.00
N LEU A 59 20.35 23.78 -15.95
CA LEU A 59 20.42 23.16 -14.64
C LEU A 59 19.03 23.05 -13.97
N VAL A 60 18.22 24.12 -14.04
CA VAL A 60 16.84 24.16 -13.52
C VAL A 60 15.91 23.29 -14.38
N GLY A 61 16.09 23.27 -15.70
CA GLY A 61 15.34 22.37 -16.60
C GLY A 61 15.64 20.89 -16.37
N ALA A 62 16.83 20.56 -15.88
CA ALA A 62 17.16 19.22 -15.36
C ALA A 62 16.54 19.01 -13.96
N ALA A 63 16.70 19.96 -13.03
CA ALA A 63 16.21 19.87 -11.66
C ALA A 63 14.68 19.70 -11.58
N VAL A 64 13.92 20.51 -12.32
CA VAL A 64 12.45 20.47 -12.36
C VAL A 64 11.92 19.15 -12.92
N GLN A 65 12.70 18.46 -13.76
CA GLN A 65 12.29 17.21 -14.39
C GLN A 65 12.80 15.94 -13.68
N SER A 66 13.91 16.03 -12.95
CA SER A 66 14.57 14.88 -12.29
C SER A 66 14.72 15.04 -10.78
N GLY A 67 14.08 16.05 -10.19
CA GLY A 67 14.05 16.34 -8.74
C GLY A 67 15.37 16.88 -8.16
N SER A 68 16.51 16.58 -8.79
CA SER A 68 17.84 16.96 -8.32
C SER A 68 18.82 17.20 -9.47
N ILE A 69 19.88 17.96 -9.18
CA ILE A 69 20.97 18.22 -10.13
C ILE A 69 22.12 17.27 -9.79
N SER A 70 22.30 16.22 -10.59
CA SER A 70 23.40 15.25 -10.46
C SER A 70 24.18 15.17 -11.77
N LEU A 71 25.42 14.67 -11.73
CA LEU A 71 26.22 14.49 -12.95
C LEU A 71 25.58 13.48 -13.92
N ALA A 72 24.89 12.46 -13.41
CA ALA A 72 24.15 11.49 -14.22
C ALA A 72 22.96 12.15 -14.94
N ASN A 73 22.15 12.94 -14.22
CA ASN A 73 20.97 13.62 -14.78
C ASN A 73 21.35 14.67 -15.83
N LEU A 74 22.59 15.17 -15.81
CA LEU A 74 23.13 16.08 -16.81
C LEU A 74 23.63 15.37 -18.08
N VAL A 75 23.84 14.05 -18.04
CA VAL A 75 24.43 13.22 -19.12
C VAL A 75 23.39 12.37 -19.87
N GLU A 76 22.24 12.08 -19.25
CA GLU A 76 21.10 11.36 -19.87
C GLU A 76 20.64 11.98 -21.21
N SER A 77 20.58 11.16 -22.26
CA SER A 77 20.41 11.62 -23.65
C SER A 77 18.94 11.75 -24.08
N TYR A 78 18.26 12.84 -23.71
CA TYR A 78 16.89 13.16 -24.14
C TYR A 78 16.83 14.24 -25.23
N PHE A 79 16.91 13.80 -26.49
CA PHE A 79 17.21 14.60 -27.67
C PHE A 79 16.11 15.57 -28.18
N VAL A 80 14.81 15.24 -28.06
CA VAL A 80 13.77 15.87 -28.93
C VAL A 80 13.12 17.15 -28.38
N PHE A 81 12.70 17.18 -27.12
CA PHE A 81 11.79 18.22 -26.62
C PHE A 81 12.47 19.55 -26.24
N ARG A 82 13.64 19.49 -25.60
CA ARG A 82 14.22 20.64 -24.87
C ARG A 82 14.95 21.65 -25.77
N VAL A 83 15.49 21.21 -26.90
CA VAL A 83 16.29 22.07 -27.79
C VAL A 83 15.42 23.01 -28.63
N LEU A 84 14.19 22.63 -29.01
CA LEU A 84 13.27 23.53 -29.71
C LEU A 84 12.78 24.70 -28.83
N LEU A 85 12.71 24.49 -27.51
CA LEU A 85 12.38 25.54 -26.56
C LEU A 85 13.47 26.62 -26.43
N SER A 86 14.72 26.31 -26.82
CA SER A 86 15.83 27.28 -26.83
C SER A 86 15.57 28.49 -27.74
N VAL A 87 14.80 28.29 -28.82
CA VAL A 87 14.68 29.27 -29.91
C VAL A 87 13.59 30.32 -29.62
N ILE A 88 12.54 29.95 -28.87
CA ILE A 88 11.33 30.77 -28.72
C ILE A 88 11.44 31.75 -27.54
N TRP A 89 11.82 31.28 -26.35
CA TRP A 89 11.86 32.12 -25.14
C TRP A 89 12.97 33.18 -25.18
N ALA A 90 14.12 32.87 -25.80
CA ALA A 90 15.22 33.82 -25.96
C ALA A 90 14.86 35.02 -26.87
N PHE A 91 14.04 34.80 -27.90
CA PHE A 91 13.57 35.87 -28.79
C PHE A 91 12.51 36.76 -28.13
N GLY A 92 11.64 36.20 -27.28
CA GLY A 92 10.60 36.96 -26.58
C GLY A 92 11.13 37.85 -25.45
N ALA A 93 12.03 37.32 -24.61
CA ALA A 93 12.53 38.03 -23.43
C ALA A 93 13.33 39.31 -23.78
N ALA A 94 14.12 39.28 -24.85
CA ALA A 94 15.00 40.40 -25.24
C ALA A 94 14.25 41.68 -25.67
N ILE A 95 13.09 41.53 -26.31
CA ILE A 95 12.31 42.66 -26.84
C ILE A 95 11.53 43.36 -25.71
N ILE A 96 10.97 42.58 -24.78
CA ILE A 96 10.12 43.11 -23.71
C ILE A 96 10.95 43.88 -22.67
N ILE A 97 12.04 43.31 -22.16
CA ILE A 97 12.82 43.86 -21.04
C ILE A 97 13.38 45.27 -21.32
N THR A 98 13.56 45.64 -22.59
CA THR A 98 14.11 46.95 -22.99
C THR A 98 13.04 48.04 -23.18
N VAL A 99 11.79 47.67 -23.50
CA VAL A 99 10.73 48.63 -23.87
C VAL A 99 9.67 48.78 -22.77
N LEU A 100 9.43 47.72 -21.99
CA LEU A 100 8.54 47.72 -20.82
C LEU A 100 8.84 48.92 -19.88
N PRO A 101 10.08 49.15 -19.40
CA PRO A 101 10.29 50.07 -18.27
C PRO A 101 10.27 51.56 -18.66
N LEU A 102 10.62 51.91 -19.90
CA LEU A 102 10.63 53.29 -20.38
C LEU A 102 9.23 53.80 -20.77
N TRP A 103 8.31 52.89 -21.11
CA TRP A 103 6.91 53.24 -21.35
C TRP A 103 6.12 53.25 -20.04
N GLU A 104 6.33 52.28 -19.15
CA GLU A 104 5.62 52.16 -17.87
C GLU A 104 5.87 53.31 -16.87
N SER A 105 7.01 54.00 -16.97
CA SER A 105 7.40 55.02 -15.97
C SER A 105 7.04 56.47 -16.33
N GLN A 106 6.47 56.73 -17.51
CA GLN A 106 6.28 58.11 -18.00
C GLN A 106 5.35 58.96 -17.11
N ASP A 107 4.21 58.43 -16.66
CA ASP A 107 3.19 59.23 -15.95
C ASP A 107 3.54 59.43 -14.47
N GLU A 108 4.27 58.51 -13.86
CA GLU A 108 4.80 58.67 -12.49
C GLU A 108 6.02 59.60 -12.46
N ILE A 109 6.87 59.60 -13.50
CA ILE A 109 7.88 60.65 -13.71
C ILE A 109 7.21 62.04 -13.77
N VAL A 110 6.10 62.17 -14.50
CA VAL A 110 5.34 63.43 -14.59
C VAL A 110 4.70 63.81 -13.24
N ARG A 111 4.07 62.86 -12.53
CA ARG A 111 3.42 63.13 -11.22
C ARG A 111 4.39 63.56 -10.13
N VAL A 112 5.56 62.92 -10.01
CA VAL A 112 6.57 63.27 -9.00
C VAL A 112 7.15 64.66 -9.25
N ILE A 113 7.26 65.09 -10.51
CA ILE A 113 7.67 66.45 -10.88
C ILE A 113 6.57 67.47 -10.53
N VAL A 114 5.32 67.21 -10.89
CA VAL A 114 4.18 68.13 -10.65
C VAL A 114 3.83 68.28 -9.16
N GLY A 115 3.95 67.19 -8.38
CA GLY A 115 3.69 67.19 -6.93
C GLY A 115 4.67 68.07 -6.15
N ASN A 116 5.98 67.96 -6.43
CA ASN A 116 7.00 68.78 -5.78
C ASN A 116 6.86 70.29 -6.08
N PHE A 117 6.35 70.65 -7.26
CA PHE A 117 6.17 72.06 -7.64
C PHE A 117 4.96 72.72 -6.95
N SER A 118 3.90 71.95 -6.71
CA SER A 118 2.65 72.44 -6.11
C SER A 118 2.79 72.68 -4.60
N PHE A 119 3.60 71.87 -3.90
CA PHE A 119 3.90 72.05 -2.46
C PHE A 119 4.60 73.38 -2.16
N CYS A 120 5.49 73.83 -3.04
CA CYS A 120 6.26 75.07 -2.86
C CYS A 120 5.50 76.37 -3.18
N THR A 121 4.30 76.30 -3.76
CA THR A 121 3.55 77.47 -4.27
C THR A 121 2.18 77.70 -3.62
N GLY A 122 1.74 76.81 -2.72
CA GLY A 122 0.61 77.06 -1.81
C GLY A 122 -0.78 77.02 -2.44
N ASN A 123 -0.96 76.33 -3.57
CA ASN A 123 -2.20 76.35 -4.35
C ASN A 123 -2.85 74.96 -4.44
N LEU A 124 -4.08 74.80 -3.90
CA LEU A 124 -4.72 73.49 -3.67
C LEU A 124 -5.46 72.90 -4.90
N ALA A 125 -5.17 73.39 -6.10
CA ALA A 125 -5.86 73.04 -7.34
C ALA A 125 -4.93 72.32 -8.34
N ALA A 126 -4.41 71.14 -7.96
CA ALA A 126 -3.50 70.34 -8.79
C ALA A 126 -3.81 68.82 -8.80
N PHE A 127 -5.01 68.41 -8.39
CA PHE A 127 -5.46 67.00 -8.45
C PHE A 127 -6.20 66.63 -9.76
N ASN A 128 -6.05 67.45 -10.81
CA ASN A 128 -6.55 67.18 -12.16
C ASN A 128 -5.40 67.30 -13.17
N TYR A 129 -4.67 66.20 -13.35
CA TYR A 129 -3.84 66.02 -14.55
C TYR A 129 -4.55 65.02 -15.47
N ALA A 130 -5.34 65.56 -16.39
CA ALA A 130 -5.70 64.89 -17.64
C ALA A 130 -4.39 64.70 -18.43
N ASP A 131 -4.04 63.47 -18.81
CA ASP A 131 -4.45 62.85 -20.07
C ASP A 131 -3.87 63.56 -21.30
N GLU A 132 -2.71 63.08 -21.78
CA GLU A 132 -2.23 63.40 -23.13
C GLU A 132 -1.12 62.43 -23.61
N LYS A 133 -1.48 61.42 -24.43
CA LYS A 133 -0.87 61.10 -25.77
C LYS A 133 -0.89 59.61 -26.16
N THR A 134 -1.81 59.29 -27.08
CA THR A 134 -1.51 58.41 -28.21
C THR A 134 -1.42 59.28 -29.47
N PRO A 135 -0.24 59.46 -30.10
CA PRO A 135 -0.13 60.23 -31.33
C PRO A 135 -0.09 59.33 -32.56
N ALA A 136 -1.15 59.36 -33.37
CA ALA A 136 -1.03 59.03 -34.79
C ALA A 136 -1.19 60.33 -35.60
N LYS A 137 -0.14 60.72 -36.33
CA LYS A 137 -0.28 61.67 -37.44
C LYS A 137 -1.18 61.06 -38.51
N ALA A 138 -2.48 61.34 -38.44
CA ALA A 138 -3.43 61.11 -39.52
C ALA A 138 -4.45 62.26 -39.50
N VAL A 139 -4.15 63.28 -40.31
CA VAL A 139 -4.93 64.48 -40.57
C VAL A 139 -6.43 64.19 -40.77
N LYS A 140 -7.29 64.94 -40.07
CA LYS A 140 -8.44 65.62 -40.72
C LYS A 140 -8.92 66.85 -39.95
N GLU A 141 -8.42 67.97 -40.45
CA GLU A 141 -9.03 69.29 -40.49
C GLU A 141 -10.57 69.29 -40.36
N GLN A 142 -11.09 69.93 -39.30
CA GLN A 142 -12.25 70.82 -39.41
C GLN A 142 -12.40 71.72 -38.18
N ALA A 143 -11.89 72.95 -38.31
CA ALA A 143 -12.50 74.10 -37.67
C ALA A 143 -13.56 74.67 -38.63
N GLU A 144 -14.73 74.01 -38.73
CA GLU A 144 -15.97 74.70 -39.11
C GLU A 144 -17.23 73.90 -38.76
N SER A 145 -18.02 74.44 -37.81
CA SER A 145 -19.33 73.95 -37.33
C SER A 145 -19.38 72.54 -36.68
N GLY A 146 -20.19 72.30 -35.65
CA GLY A 146 -21.02 73.26 -34.93
C GLY A 146 -21.95 72.59 -33.91
N THR A 147 -21.72 72.89 -32.63
CA THR A 147 -22.74 73.02 -31.56
C THR A 147 -23.78 71.93 -31.28
N LYS A 148 -23.77 71.47 -30.01
CA LYS A 148 -24.93 71.32 -29.09
C LYS A 148 -25.96 70.21 -29.39
N PHE A 149 -26.69 69.66 -28.40
CA PHE A 149 -26.51 69.42 -26.96
C PHE A 149 -27.69 68.52 -26.53
N PHE A 150 -27.66 67.96 -25.32
CA PHE A 150 -28.76 67.29 -24.59
C PHE A 150 -29.13 65.82 -24.93
N LEU A 151 -29.24 65.06 -23.84
CA LEU A 151 -29.93 63.78 -23.63
C LEU A 151 -31.47 64.03 -23.55
N PRO A 152 -32.35 63.02 -23.31
CA PRO A 152 -32.18 61.56 -23.28
C PRO A 152 -33.24 60.77 -24.10
N GLY A 153 -33.10 59.44 -24.15
CA GLY A 153 -34.25 58.54 -23.99
C GLY A 153 -34.84 57.81 -25.22
N SER A 154 -34.87 56.48 -25.09
CA SER A 154 -35.86 55.55 -25.68
C SER A 154 -35.91 55.29 -27.20
N ALA A 155 -36.33 54.05 -27.50
CA ALA A 155 -37.19 53.66 -28.63
C ALA A 155 -36.60 53.61 -30.07
N HIS A 156 -36.47 52.35 -30.52
CA HIS A 156 -37.12 51.84 -31.74
C HIS A 156 -36.62 52.21 -33.18
N VAL A 157 -36.15 51.16 -33.87
CA VAL A 157 -36.80 50.57 -35.08
C VAL A 157 -36.38 51.01 -36.50
N ARG A 158 -36.09 49.97 -37.32
CA ARG A 158 -36.56 49.64 -38.70
C ARG A 158 -35.51 49.45 -39.79
N GLY A 159 -35.81 48.48 -40.69
CA GLY A 159 -35.10 48.13 -41.92
C GLY A 159 -35.19 46.61 -42.16
N HIS A 160 -36.31 46.01 -42.59
CA HIS A 160 -36.78 45.87 -44.00
C HIS A 160 -35.67 45.40 -44.97
N ARG A 161 -35.85 44.45 -45.91
CA ARG A 161 -36.96 43.62 -46.46
C ARG A 161 -36.30 42.45 -47.26
N SER A 162 -36.91 41.35 -47.73
CA SER A 162 -38.22 40.67 -47.64
C SER A 162 -38.03 39.25 -48.21
N LEU A 163 -38.83 38.22 -47.89
CA LEU A 163 -40.05 37.79 -48.61
C LEU A 163 -40.67 36.60 -47.81
N VAL A 164 -41.95 36.67 -47.39
CA VAL A 164 -43.13 36.03 -48.04
C VAL A 164 -43.12 34.50 -47.89
N GLU A 165 -43.72 33.96 -46.82
CA GLU A 165 -45.11 33.38 -46.74
C GLU A 165 -45.09 31.86 -47.00
N ASN A 166 -45.93 30.98 -46.44
CA ASN A 166 -47.08 31.04 -45.51
C ASN A 166 -47.10 29.69 -44.71
N PHE A 167 -47.93 29.39 -43.70
CA PHE A 167 -49.12 30.03 -43.09
C PHE A 167 -49.17 29.67 -41.57
N LEU A 168 -50.27 29.94 -40.87
CA LEU A 168 -50.59 29.51 -39.49
C LEU A 168 -52.06 28.97 -39.44
N PRO A 169 -52.85 29.00 -38.33
CA PRO A 169 -53.10 27.82 -37.50
C PRO A 169 -54.60 27.58 -37.17
N ALA A 170 -54.94 26.52 -36.40
CA ALA A 170 -56.01 26.52 -35.36
C ALA A 170 -56.03 25.14 -34.64
N ARG A 171 -56.26 24.91 -33.34
CA ARG A 171 -57.02 25.50 -32.19
C ARG A 171 -58.25 24.62 -31.83
N LEU A 172 -58.43 24.42 -30.51
CA LEU A 172 -59.64 24.00 -29.76
C LEU A 172 -59.96 22.50 -29.55
N ASN A 173 -59.87 22.09 -28.27
CA ASN A 173 -60.82 21.34 -27.43
C ASN A 173 -61.77 20.32 -28.11
N THR A 174 -61.91 19.08 -27.61
CA THR A 174 -62.71 18.78 -26.40
C THR A 174 -62.73 17.27 -26.01
N HIS A 175 -63.10 17.00 -24.74
CA HIS A 175 -63.82 15.82 -24.21
C HIS A 175 -63.20 14.40 -24.12
N ARG A 176 -63.01 13.99 -22.85
CA ARG A 176 -63.61 12.81 -22.17
C ARG A 176 -63.80 11.51 -22.99
N LYS A 177 -63.18 10.42 -22.51
CA LYS A 177 -63.89 9.39 -21.69
C LYS A 177 -62.94 8.33 -21.11
N THR A 178 -63.29 7.86 -19.91
CA THR A 178 -62.76 6.67 -19.23
C THR A 178 -63.28 5.37 -19.86
N ALA A 179 -62.47 4.31 -19.87
CA ALA A 179 -62.95 2.94 -20.00
C ALA A 179 -62.06 1.94 -19.21
N THR A 180 -62.57 1.48 -18.07
CA THR A 180 -62.09 0.28 -17.36
C THR A 180 -62.62 -0.98 -18.02
N THR A 181 -61.80 -2.02 -18.18
CA THR A 181 -62.27 -3.37 -18.53
C THR A 181 -61.76 -4.40 -17.53
N LYS A 182 -62.67 -4.93 -16.71
CA LYS A 182 -62.46 -6.21 -16.01
C LYS A 182 -62.80 -7.35 -16.97
N LEU A 183 -62.09 -8.49 -16.88
CA LEU A 183 -62.66 -9.78 -17.29
C LEU A 183 -62.42 -10.84 -16.21
N LYS A 184 -63.26 -11.89 -16.21
CA LYS A 184 -63.44 -12.82 -15.09
C LYS A 184 -62.63 -14.12 -15.26
N ILE A 185 -62.14 -14.60 -14.11
CA ILE A 185 -62.13 -15.98 -13.61
C ILE A 185 -62.68 -17.06 -14.56
N SER A 186 -61.88 -18.11 -14.76
CA SER A 186 -62.36 -19.49 -14.87
C SER A 186 -61.48 -20.40 -13.98
N ALA A 187 -62.11 -21.25 -13.16
CA ALA A 187 -61.41 -22.18 -12.28
C ALA A 187 -61.24 -23.54 -12.95
N LEU A 188 -60.12 -24.22 -12.69
CA LEU A 188 -59.96 -25.65 -12.94
C LEU A 188 -59.51 -26.32 -11.63
N SER A 189 -60.36 -27.18 -11.08
CA SER A 189 -59.99 -28.03 -9.94
C SER A 189 -59.25 -29.26 -10.45
N LEU A 190 -58.10 -29.58 -9.85
CA LEU A 190 -57.53 -30.93 -9.92
C LEU A 190 -56.96 -31.32 -8.55
N THR A 191 -57.58 -32.32 -7.95
CA THR A 191 -57.28 -32.79 -6.59
C THR A 191 -56.26 -33.93 -6.65
N LEU A 192 -55.03 -33.76 -6.16
CA LEU A 192 -54.11 -34.87 -5.94
C LEU A 192 -53.18 -34.67 -4.72
N LEU A 193 -53.31 -35.65 -3.80
CA LEU A 193 -52.44 -36.07 -2.69
C LEU A 193 -51.70 -35.03 -1.82
N THR A 194 -52.01 -35.11 -0.52
CA THR A 194 -51.21 -34.57 0.58
C THR A 194 -49.91 -35.37 0.78
N ALA A 195 -48.77 -34.69 0.71
CA ALA A 195 -47.48 -35.12 1.27
C ALA A 195 -47.06 -34.12 2.37
N PRO A 196 -46.26 -34.52 3.38
CA PRO A 196 -46.01 -33.69 4.54
C PRO A 196 -45.20 -32.44 4.19
N PHE A 197 -45.62 -31.28 4.72
CA PHE A 197 -44.85 -30.04 4.66
C PHE A 197 -43.53 -30.20 5.43
N ILE A 198 -42.46 -30.56 4.73
CA ILE A 198 -41.14 -30.06 5.08
C ILE A 198 -41.23 -28.54 4.91
N SER A 199 -41.10 -27.81 6.02
CA SER A 199 -40.93 -26.36 5.95
C SER A 199 -39.55 -26.08 5.36
N VAL A 200 -39.47 -26.05 4.03
CA VAL A 200 -38.41 -25.34 3.34
C VAL A 200 -38.56 -23.90 3.78
N VAL A 201 -37.72 -23.50 4.74
CA VAL A 201 -37.44 -22.09 4.98
C VAL A 201 -36.87 -21.59 3.67
N THR A 202 -37.73 -20.98 2.85
CA THR A 202 -37.29 -20.19 1.71
C THR A 202 -36.49 -19.05 2.32
N ALA A 203 -35.17 -19.20 2.32
CA ALA A 203 -34.28 -18.10 2.62
C ALA A 203 -34.73 -16.93 1.73
N GLN A 204 -35.22 -15.85 2.35
CA GLN A 204 -35.37 -14.61 1.62
C GLN A 204 -34.00 -14.31 1.01
N ASN A 205 -33.97 -13.96 -0.27
CA ASN A 205 -32.75 -13.48 -0.91
C ASN A 205 -32.36 -12.17 -0.23
N ALA A 206 -31.63 -12.28 0.88
CA ALA A 206 -31.07 -11.15 1.62
C ALA A 206 -30.17 -10.40 0.64
N THR A 207 -30.62 -9.24 0.21
CA THR A 207 -29.90 -8.38 -0.72
C THR A 207 -28.56 -8.01 -0.11
N ILE A 208 -27.50 -8.08 -0.91
CA ILE A 208 -26.15 -7.74 -0.45
C ILE A 208 -26.17 -6.29 0.06
N PRO A 209 -25.69 -6.01 1.29
CA PRO A 209 -25.69 -4.65 1.83
C PRO A 209 -24.92 -3.69 0.92
N SER A 210 -25.57 -2.59 0.51
CA SER A 210 -24.92 -1.52 -0.24
C SER A 210 -23.77 -0.92 0.56
N SER A 211 -22.71 -0.46 -0.11
CA SER A 211 -21.65 0.31 0.55
C SER A 211 -22.26 1.53 1.29
N PRO A 212 -21.87 1.78 2.56
CA PRO A 212 -22.17 3.05 3.23
C PRO A 212 -21.20 4.18 2.84
N PHE A 213 -20.15 3.85 2.08
CA PHE A 213 -19.09 4.77 1.67
C PHE A 213 -19.22 5.07 0.18
N GLY A 214 -19.28 6.35 -0.19
CA GLY A 214 -19.47 6.80 -1.57
C GLY A 214 -20.90 6.59 -2.10
N ASP A 215 -21.18 7.12 -3.30
CA ASP A 215 -22.45 6.90 -4.00
C ASP A 215 -22.36 5.61 -4.84
N PRO A 216 -23.19 4.58 -4.61
CA PRO A 216 -23.20 3.34 -5.40
C PRO A 216 -23.30 3.53 -6.92
N THR A 217 -23.84 4.65 -7.41
CA THR A 217 -23.87 4.96 -8.85
C THR A 217 -22.52 5.38 -9.43
N THR A 218 -21.54 5.67 -8.58
CA THR A 218 -20.19 6.14 -8.95
C THR A 218 -19.08 5.13 -8.62
N ILE A 219 -19.21 4.42 -7.48
CA ILE A 219 -18.21 3.46 -6.98
C ILE A 219 -18.47 2.01 -7.40
N CYS A 220 -19.61 1.74 -8.03
CA CYS A 220 -19.94 0.42 -8.57
C CYS A 220 -19.92 0.47 -10.11
N PRO A 221 -19.29 -0.51 -10.78
CA PRO A 221 -19.31 -0.58 -12.23
C PRO A 221 -20.73 -0.86 -12.73
N SER A 222 -21.23 -0.01 -13.63
CA SER A 222 -22.57 -0.15 -14.24
C SER A 222 -22.66 -1.23 -15.33
N GLY A 223 -21.60 -2.02 -15.49
CA GLY A 223 -21.35 -3.00 -16.55
C GLY A 223 -19.85 -3.21 -16.70
N ASN A 224 -19.41 -3.90 -17.75
CA ASN A 224 -17.99 -4.17 -17.96
C ASN A 224 -17.30 -2.95 -18.59
N ALA A 225 -16.86 -2.03 -17.74
CA ALA A 225 -16.23 -0.77 -18.09
C ALA A 225 -15.18 -0.39 -17.05
N ASN A 226 -14.09 0.22 -17.51
CA ASN A 226 -13.07 0.77 -16.62
C ASN A 226 -13.69 1.87 -15.75
N TYR A 227 -13.43 1.81 -14.45
CA TYR A 227 -13.84 2.82 -13.48
C TYR A 227 -12.72 3.03 -12.47
N ALA A 228 -12.79 4.14 -11.72
CA ALA A 228 -11.83 4.45 -10.68
C ALA A 228 -12.53 5.13 -9.49
N VAL A 229 -12.03 4.88 -8.28
CA VAL A 229 -12.51 5.50 -7.04
C VAL A 229 -11.32 6.20 -6.39
N ASP A 230 -11.47 7.49 -6.10
CA ASP A 230 -10.41 8.36 -5.56
C ASP A 230 -9.08 8.32 -6.37
N GLY A 231 -9.18 8.05 -7.68
CA GLY A 231 -8.05 7.93 -8.60
C GLY A 231 -7.54 6.49 -8.80
N TYR A 232 -7.89 5.56 -7.91
CA TYR A 232 -7.47 4.16 -7.97
C TYR A 232 -8.35 3.35 -8.93
N PRO A 233 -7.77 2.58 -9.87
CA PRO A 233 -8.53 1.78 -10.83
C PRO A 233 -9.23 0.60 -10.13
N GLY A 234 -10.47 0.32 -10.52
CA GLY A 234 -11.22 -0.88 -10.12
C GLY A 234 -11.30 -1.92 -11.25
N SER A 235 -11.64 -3.16 -10.91
CA SER A 235 -11.74 -4.27 -11.86
C SER A 235 -12.87 -4.01 -12.86
N PRO A 236 -12.67 -4.09 -14.19
CA PRO A 236 -13.63 -3.61 -15.19
C PRO A 236 -14.81 -4.59 -15.42
N PHE A 237 -15.31 -5.21 -14.35
CA PHE A 237 -16.32 -6.26 -14.34
C PHE A 237 -17.34 -6.05 -13.23
N ARG A 238 -18.52 -6.65 -13.39
CA ARG A 238 -19.50 -6.73 -12.30
C ARG A 238 -19.13 -7.83 -11.30
N LEU A 239 -18.89 -7.45 -10.05
CA LEU A 239 -18.60 -8.38 -8.96
C LEU A 239 -19.89 -9.01 -8.38
N HIS A 240 -19.85 -10.31 -8.09
CA HIS A 240 -20.88 -11.12 -7.44
C HIS A 240 -20.35 -11.78 -6.15
N PRO A 241 -20.38 -11.09 -4.99
CA PRO A 241 -19.86 -11.63 -3.72
C PRO A 241 -20.62 -12.85 -3.17
N PHE A 242 -19.93 -13.68 -2.37
CA PHE A 242 -20.47 -14.80 -1.56
C PHE A 242 -20.95 -16.06 -2.30
N GLU A 243 -20.42 -16.28 -3.51
CA GLU A 243 -20.67 -17.50 -4.31
C GLU A 243 -19.76 -18.68 -3.89
N GLN A 244 -18.54 -18.42 -3.42
CA GLN A 244 -17.61 -19.45 -2.94
C GLN A 244 -17.67 -19.64 -1.41
N ASN A 245 -17.54 -20.88 -0.95
CA ASN A 245 -17.46 -21.17 0.49
C ASN A 245 -16.03 -20.97 1.03
N PHE A 246 -15.93 -20.45 2.25
CA PHE A 246 -14.71 -20.32 3.03
C PHE A 246 -14.04 -21.68 3.27
N SER A 247 -12.71 -21.72 3.17
CA SER A 247 -11.89 -22.81 3.68
C SER A 247 -10.63 -22.26 4.36
N ASN A 248 -10.09 -23.01 5.32
CA ASN A 248 -8.74 -22.75 5.83
C ASN A 248 -7.71 -23.19 4.76
N PRO A 249 -6.55 -22.53 4.65
CA PRO A 249 -5.46 -23.00 3.81
C PRO A 249 -5.02 -24.43 4.20
N SER A 250 -4.55 -25.20 3.22
CA SER A 250 -4.02 -26.55 3.49
C SER A 250 -2.83 -26.49 4.46
N THR A 251 -2.66 -27.52 5.29
CA THR A 251 -1.52 -27.62 6.22
C THR A 251 -0.38 -28.42 5.60
N LEU A 252 0.86 -27.92 5.70
CA LEU A 252 2.05 -28.66 5.28
C LEU A 252 2.45 -29.67 6.36
N SER A 253 2.57 -30.94 6.00
CA SER A 253 3.12 -31.98 6.88
C SER A 253 4.66 -31.97 6.83
N PRO A 254 5.35 -32.24 7.95
CA PRO A 254 6.81 -32.35 7.95
C PRO A 254 7.25 -33.61 7.18
N ILE A 255 8.35 -33.50 6.45
CA ILE A 255 8.95 -34.59 5.68
C ILE A 255 9.74 -35.50 6.62
N TYR A 256 10.56 -34.91 7.49
CA TYR A 256 11.35 -35.62 8.50
C TYR A 256 11.20 -34.95 9.87
N LYS A 257 11.44 -35.73 10.93
CA LYS A 257 11.56 -35.24 12.30
C LYS A 257 12.67 -36.01 13.05
N PRO A 258 13.95 -35.87 12.67
CA PRO A 258 15.06 -36.42 13.45
C PRO A 258 15.08 -35.83 14.86
N CYS A 259 15.54 -36.64 15.82
CA CYS A 259 15.70 -36.26 17.20
C CYS A 259 17.09 -36.64 17.72
N ARG A 260 17.64 -35.79 18.57
CA ARG A 260 18.86 -36.04 19.36
C ARG A 260 18.58 -36.92 20.58
N SER A 261 19.64 -37.40 21.22
CA SER A 261 19.56 -38.17 22.47
C SER A 261 19.04 -37.38 23.67
N ASP A 262 19.05 -36.05 23.60
CA ASP A 262 18.45 -35.12 24.58
C ASP A 262 16.97 -34.81 24.29
N HIS A 263 16.35 -35.54 23.36
CA HIS A 263 14.99 -35.36 22.86
C HIS A 263 14.74 -34.05 22.10
N HIS A 264 15.77 -33.27 21.75
CA HIS A 264 15.62 -32.16 20.81
C HIS A 264 15.28 -32.69 19.42
N CYS A 265 14.14 -32.28 18.87
CA CYS A 265 13.62 -32.75 17.58
C CYS A 265 13.35 -31.57 16.65
N MET A 266 13.80 -31.67 15.40
CA MET A 266 13.61 -30.64 14.38
C MET A 266 12.72 -31.17 13.26
N SER A 267 11.62 -30.48 12.96
CA SER A 267 10.72 -30.84 11.85
C SER A 267 11.19 -30.18 10.54
N SER A 268 11.28 -30.94 9.45
CA SER A 268 11.68 -30.39 8.15
C SER A 268 10.53 -30.24 7.16
N PHE A 269 10.61 -29.20 6.33
CA PHE A 269 9.60 -28.85 5.32
C PHE A 269 10.28 -28.43 4.02
N GLU A 270 9.58 -28.61 2.89
CA GLU A 270 10.04 -28.15 1.58
C GLU A 270 8.92 -27.40 0.86
N ILE A 271 9.29 -26.27 0.27
CA ILE A 271 8.39 -25.39 -0.48
C ILE A 271 9.03 -25.01 -1.81
N ASP A 272 8.34 -25.34 -2.89
CA ASP A 272 8.62 -24.85 -4.23
C ASP A 272 7.91 -23.51 -4.45
N ILE A 273 8.68 -22.47 -4.81
CA ILE A 273 8.13 -21.18 -5.24
C ILE A 273 8.00 -21.23 -6.77
N VAL A 274 6.79 -21.05 -7.30
CA VAL A 274 6.51 -21.21 -8.74
C VAL A 274 5.47 -20.20 -9.25
N ASP A 275 5.47 -19.97 -10.57
CA ASP A 275 4.31 -19.41 -11.26
C ASP A 275 3.19 -20.47 -11.41
N VAL A 276 1.94 -20.06 -11.22
CA VAL A 276 0.76 -20.91 -11.39
C VAL A 276 -0.39 -20.12 -12.00
N GLN A 277 -1.24 -20.80 -12.79
CA GLN A 277 -2.51 -20.27 -13.28
C GLN A 277 -3.65 -20.82 -12.42
N ALA A 278 -4.50 -19.94 -11.89
CA ALA A 278 -5.62 -20.32 -11.02
C ALA A 278 -6.92 -19.58 -11.38
N ARG A 279 -8.05 -20.29 -11.29
CA ARG A 279 -9.42 -19.78 -11.52
C ARG A 279 -10.05 -19.29 -10.21
N VAL A 280 -9.39 -18.31 -9.58
CA VAL A 280 -9.83 -17.76 -8.28
C VAL A 280 -11.14 -16.97 -8.42
N PHE A 281 -11.25 -16.17 -9.47
CA PHE A 281 -12.30 -15.15 -9.60
C PHE A 281 -13.52 -15.60 -10.43
N ASP A 282 -13.45 -16.74 -11.12
CA ASP A 282 -14.47 -17.26 -12.05
C ASP A 282 -15.92 -17.34 -11.52
N GLU A 283 -16.09 -17.54 -10.20
CA GLU A 283 -17.42 -17.60 -9.56
C GLU A 283 -17.94 -16.20 -9.17
N VAL A 284 -17.04 -15.25 -8.87
CA VAL A 284 -17.38 -13.87 -8.48
C VAL A 284 -17.44 -12.94 -9.69
N ILE A 285 -16.78 -13.30 -10.79
CA ILE A 285 -16.73 -12.59 -12.07
C ILE A 285 -16.94 -13.62 -13.18
N THR A 286 -18.17 -13.70 -13.69
CA THR A 286 -18.58 -14.68 -14.71
C THR A 286 -17.74 -14.58 -15.98
N GLU A 287 -17.30 -13.39 -16.33
CA GLU A 287 -16.49 -13.07 -17.50
C GLU A 287 -15.13 -13.80 -17.47
N CYS A 288 -14.52 -13.99 -16.31
CA CYS A 288 -13.22 -14.65 -16.18
C CYS A 288 -13.22 -16.12 -16.61
N GLN A 289 -14.41 -16.76 -16.66
CA GLN A 289 -14.59 -18.10 -17.25
C GLN A 289 -14.26 -18.13 -18.75
N HIS A 290 -14.32 -16.98 -19.43
CA HIS A 290 -14.00 -16.83 -20.86
C HIS A 290 -12.56 -16.35 -21.12
N HIS A 291 -11.81 -16.00 -20.07
CA HIS A 291 -10.39 -15.62 -20.15
C HIS A 291 -9.46 -16.77 -19.73
N SER A 292 -8.16 -16.58 -19.98
CA SER A 292 -7.12 -17.42 -19.39
C SER A 292 -7.16 -17.32 -17.86
N PRO A 293 -6.91 -18.39 -17.09
CA PRO A 293 -6.86 -18.28 -15.65
C PRO A 293 -5.78 -17.29 -15.21
N THR A 294 -6.06 -16.56 -14.14
CA THR A 294 -5.18 -15.55 -13.57
C THR A 294 -3.83 -16.14 -13.18
N TRP A 295 -2.75 -15.47 -13.55
CA TRP A 295 -1.39 -15.80 -13.11
C TRP A 295 -1.11 -15.32 -11.69
N PHE A 296 -0.48 -16.18 -10.91
CA PHE A 296 -0.01 -15.93 -9.55
C PHE A 296 1.40 -16.48 -9.36
N LEU A 297 2.11 -15.94 -8.38
CA LEU A 297 3.26 -16.59 -7.73
C LEU A 297 2.75 -17.33 -6.50
N ALA A 298 3.18 -18.58 -6.32
CA ALA A 298 2.62 -19.45 -5.29
C ALA A 298 3.67 -20.34 -4.63
N TYR A 299 3.54 -20.49 -3.30
CA TYR A 299 4.22 -21.50 -2.52
C TYR A 299 3.50 -22.86 -2.68
N ASN A 300 4.18 -23.88 -3.18
CA ASN A 300 3.63 -25.21 -3.47
C ASN A 300 2.38 -25.19 -4.37
N LYS A 301 2.24 -24.20 -5.27
CA LYS A 301 1.07 -23.98 -6.16
C LYS A 301 -0.24 -23.69 -5.41
N LEU A 302 -0.15 -23.24 -4.17
CA LEU A 302 -1.30 -22.94 -3.31
C LEU A 302 -1.43 -21.44 -3.07
N LEU A 303 -2.66 -20.97 -2.98
CA LEU A 303 -3.02 -19.57 -2.74
C LEU A 303 -4.00 -19.51 -1.55
N PRO A 304 -3.58 -19.03 -0.37
CA PRO A 304 -2.20 -18.73 0.01
C PRO A 304 -1.35 -20.01 0.13
N GLY A 305 -0.05 -19.82 0.38
CA GLY A 305 0.88 -20.90 0.68
C GLY A 305 0.42 -21.79 1.85
N PRO A 306 0.86 -23.06 1.87
CA PRO A 306 0.40 -24.02 2.87
C PRO A 306 0.81 -23.59 4.29
N THR A 307 -0.11 -23.74 5.23
CA THR A 307 0.13 -23.41 6.65
C THR A 307 1.15 -24.37 7.24
N ILE A 308 2.28 -23.85 7.72
CA ILE A 308 3.20 -24.63 8.56
C ILE A 308 2.70 -24.54 10.01
N ILE A 309 2.66 -25.67 10.72
CA ILE A 309 2.35 -25.71 12.15
C ILE A 309 3.51 -26.39 12.87
N ALA A 310 4.16 -25.67 13.78
CA ALA A 310 5.30 -26.14 14.56
C ALA A 310 5.01 -26.00 16.06
N PRO A 311 5.32 -27.00 16.90
CA PRO A 311 5.22 -26.85 18.34
C PRO A 311 6.23 -25.80 18.83
N SER A 312 5.78 -24.86 19.66
CA SER A 312 6.66 -23.82 20.21
C SER A 312 7.78 -24.42 21.06
N GLY A 313 9.00 -23.88 20.90
CA GLY A 313 10.23 -24.43 21.47
C GLY A 313 10.93 -25.49 20.60
N HIS A 314 10.31 -25.97 19.51
CA HIS A 314 10.93 -26.93 18.59
C HIS A 314 11.35 -26.26 17.28
N GLU A 315 12.61 -26.43 16.90
CA GLU A 315 13.14 -25.87 15.67
C GLU A 315 12.51 -26.49 14.41
N THR A 316 12.49 -25.72 13.32
CA THR A 316 12.15 -26.25 12.00
C THR A 316 13.15 -25.87 10.94
N PHE A 317 13.45 -26.82 10.06
CA PHE A 317 14.27 -26.64 8.87
C PHE A 317 13.36 -26.51 7.64
N VAL A 318 13.34 -25.36 6.98
CA VAL A 318 12.47 -25.10 5.83
C VAL A 318 13.31 -24.79 4.60
N ARG A 319 13.23 -25.69 3.61
CA ARG A 319 13.84 -25.50 2.30
C ARG A 319 12.90 -24.73 1.38
N PHE A 320 13.36 -23.62 0.83
CA PHE A 320 12.69 -22.91 -0.27
C PHE A 320 13.47 -23.10 -1.57
N ASN A 321 12.81 -23.61 -2.61
CA ASN A 321 13.36 -23.72 -3.96
C ASN A 321 12.69 -22.68 -4.86
N ASN A 322 13.43 -21.70 -5.37
CA ASN A 322 12.87 -20.77 -6.36
C ASN A 322 12.87 -21.46 -7.74
N LYS A 323 11.68 -21.86 -8.18
CA LYS A 323 11.39 -22.55 -9.45
C LYS A 323 10.46 -21.72 -10.34
N ILE A 324 10.40 -20.39 -10.13
CA ILE A 324 9.62 -19.46 -10.95
C ILE A 324 10.17 -19.51 -12.38
N SER A 325 9.31 -19.78 -13.37
CA SER A 325 9.71 -19.89 -14.77
C SER A 325 9.86 -18.52 -15.45
N ASP A 326 10.64 -18.49 -16.53
CA ASP A 326 10.88 -17.31 -17.37
C ASP A 326 9.77 -17.07 -18.41
N ARG A 327 8.52 -17.46 -18.08
CA ARG A 327 7.38 -17.38 -19.00
C ARG A 327 6.58 -16.10 -18.83
N TYR A 328 5.84 -15.97 -17.72
CA TYR A 328 4.89 -14.88 -17.54
C TYR A 328 5.51 -13.66 -16.82
N PHE A 329 6.12 -13.87 -15.65
CA PHE A 329 6.73 -12.78 -14.84
C PHE A 329 8.13 -12.35 -15.29
N ASN A 330 8.52 -12.72 -16.51
CA ASN A 330 9.88 -12.55 -17.03
C ASN A 330 10.21 -11.06 -17.28
N LYS A 331 11.22 -10.54 -16.57
CA LYS A 331 11.70 -9.16 -16.63
C LYS A 331 10.74 -8.08 -16.10
N SER A 332 9.67 -8.43 -15.38
CA SER A 332 8.74 -7.43 -14.84
C SER A 332 9.43 -6.44 -13.91
N HIS A 333 10.32 -6.92 -13.03
CA HIS A 333 11.12 -6.11 -12.11
C HIS A 333 12.59 -6.58 -12.10
N SER A 334 13.49 -5.78 -11.50
CA SER A 334 14.95 -5.96 -11.47
C SER A 334 15.38 -7.43 -11.49
N PRO A 335 15.81 -7.97 -12.65
CA PRO A 335 16.19 -9.37 -12.73
C PRO A 335 17.45 -9.59 -11.92
N CYS A 336 17.54 -10.78 -11.32
CA CYS A 336 18.70 -11.23 -10.58
C CYS A 336 20.04 -10.84 -11.23
N ILE A 337 20.83 -10.03 -10.52
CA ILE A 337 22.10 -9.47 -11.02
C ILE A 337 23.26 -10.49 -11.02
N ASN A 338 24.41 -10.08 -11.55
CA ASN A 338 25.67 -10.83 -11.54
C ASN A 338 25.63 -12.19 -12.26
N GLY A 339 24.89 -12.29 -13.38
CA GLY A 339 24.80 -13.49 -14.20
C GLY A 339 23.80 -14.55 -13.71
N ARG A 340 23.12 -14.28 -12.58
CA ARG A 340 21.90 -14.98 -12.16
C ARG A 340 20.72 -14.62 -13.09
N SER A 341 19.57 -15.26 -12.94
CA SER A 341 18.39 -14.98 -13.78
C SER A 341 17.06 -15.29 -13.07
N GLY A 342 15.96 -14.78 -13.63
CA GLY A 342 14.62 -14.92 -13.08
C GLY A 342 14.28 -13.86 -12.03
N ASN A 343 13.07 -14.01 -11.46
CA ASN A 343 12.55 -13.16 -10.39
C ASN A 343 13.23 -13.55 -9.07
N PRO A 344 13.92 -12.64 -8.37
CA PRO A 344 14.47 -12.94 -7.05
C PRO A 344 13.36 -13.13 -6.01
N THR A 345 13.66 -13.91 -4.99
CA THR A 345 12.83 -14.06 -3.79
C THR A 345 13.68 -14.05 -2.53
N SER A 346 13.18 -13.48 -1.45
CA SER A 346 13.80 -13.56 -0.12
C SER A 346 12.69 -13.83 0.89
N VAL A 347 12.75 -14.94 1.63
CA VAL A 347 11.59 -15.36 2.44
C VAL A 347 11.76 -14.92 3.88
N HIS A 348 10.91 -14.00 4.31
CA HIS A 348 10.84 -13.56 5.70
C HIS A 348 9.79 -14.38 6.47
N LEU A 349 10.18 -14.97 7.61
CA LEU A 349 9.22 -15.53 8.57
C LEU A 349 8.83 -14.44 9.58
N HIS A 350 7.82 -13.67 9.20
CA HIS A 350 7.36 -12.53 9.97
C HIS A 350 6.89 -12.92 11.37
N GLY A 351 7.48 -12.24 12.36
CA GLY A 351 7.26 -12.46 13.79
C GLY A 351 8.16 -13.53 14.40
N SER A 352 9.00 -14.23 13.63
CA SER A 352 10.14 -15.02 14.16
C SER A 352 11.18 -14.11 14.82
N ALA A 353 12.03 -14.71 15.65
CA ALA A 353 13.31 -14.11 16.04
C ALA A 353 14.39 -14.98 15.40
N SER A 354 14.49 -14.93 14.08
CA SER A 354 15.46 -15.73 13.32
C SER A 354 16.87 -15.16 13.48
N LEU A 355 17.90 -15.94 13.14
CA LEU A 355 19.22 -15.36 12.89
C LEU A 355 19.16 -14.58 11.57
N ALA A 356 19.95 -13.50 11.42
CA ALA A 356 19.88 -12.61 10.27
C ALA A 356 19.91 -13.34 8.88
N PRO A 357 20.76 -14.36 8.64
CA PRO A 357 20.76 -15.08 7.36
C PRO A 357 19.51 -15.95 7.10
N PHE A 358 18.74 -16.24 8.15
CA PHE A 358 17.47 -16.97 8.11
C PHE A 358 16.26 -16.06 8.35
N ASP A 359 16.45 -14.74 8.35
CA ASP A 359 15.36 -13.80 8.56
C ASP A 359 14.74 -13.30 7.26
N GLY A 360 15.41 -13.46 6.11
CA GLY A 360 14.91 -12.93 4.84
C GLY A 360 15.31 -11.48 4.61
N TRP A 361 16.59 -11.13 4.88
CA TRP A 361 17.16 -9.84 4.50
C TRP A 361 16.87 -9.54 3.02
N ALA A 362 16.53 -8.29 2.71
CA ALA A 362 15.93 -7.95 1.42
C ALA A 362 16.84 -8.26 0.21
N GLU A 363 18.16 -8.19 0.39
CA GLU A 363 19.16 -8.46 -0.65
C GLU A 363 19.70 -9.91 -0.60
N ASP A 364 19.28 -10.71 0.38
CA ASP A 364 19.67 -12.13 0.53
C ASP A 364 18.77 -13.02 -0.34
N GLU A 365 18.77 -12.66 -1.62
CA GLU A 365 17.89 -13.17 -2.67
C GLU A 365 18.28 -14.56 -3.18
N SER A 366 17.28 -15.43 -3.31
CA SER A 366 17.34 -16.68 -4.05
C SER A 366 16.75 -16.49 -5.44
N CYS A 367 17.54 -16.72 -6.49
CA CYS A 367 17.12 -16.58 -7.88
C CYS A 367 16.56 -17.87 -8.48
N ARG A 368 16.10 -17.84 -9.74
CA ARG A 368 15.56 -19.03 -10.40
C ARG A 368 16.59 -20.17 -10.41
N ASN A 369 16.13 -21.36 -10.03
CA ASN A 369 16.92 -22.56 -9.80
C ASN A 369 17.96 -22.39 -8.67
N GLU A 370 17.72 -21.50 -7.71
CA GLU A 370 18.44 -21.46 -6.45
C GLU A 370 17.56 -21.95 -5.30
N THR A 371 18.21 -22.62 -4.36
CA THR A 371 17.62 -23.17 -3.15
C THR A 371 18.27 -22.50 -1.94
N LYS A 372 17.46 -22.19 -0.93
CA LYS A 372 17.93 -21.68 0.36
C LYS A 372 17.23 -22.40 1.50
N ASP A 373 18.02 -22.79 2.49
CA ASP A 373 17.60 -23.51 3.68
C ASP A 373 17.53 -22.56 4.87
N TYR A 374 16.36 -22.45 5.48
CA TYR A 374 16.08 -21.58 6.63
C TYR A 374 15.90 -22.42 7.89
N VAL A 375 16.35 -21.90 9.04
CA VAL A 375 16.05 -22.52 10.35
C VAL A 375 15.38 -21.51 11.27
N TYR A 376 14.24 -21.95 11.82
CA TYR A 376 13.38 -21.12 12.66
C TYR A 376 13.30 -21.69 14.09
N PRO A 377 13.53 -20.85 15.13
CA PRO A 377 13.64 -21.32 16.51
C PRO A 377 12.31 -21.55 17.23
N ASN A 378 11.20 -21.02 16.70
CA ASN A 378 9.84 -21.19 17.25
C ASN A 378 9.69 -20.83 18.74
N ASN A 379 10.42 -19.79 19.15
CA ASN A 379 10.62 -19.35 20.52
C ASN A 379 9.36 -19.08 21.38
N ARG A 380 8.19 -18.81 20.79
CA ARG A 380 6.94 -18.57 21.51
C ARG A 380 5.70 -18.85 20.65
N PRO A 381 4.56 -19.24 21.26
CA PRO A 381 3.32 -19.43 20.53
C PRO A 381 2.75 -18.12 19.99
N LYS A 382 2.42 -18.09 18.70
CA LYS A 382 1.92 -16.92 17.97
C LYS A 382 1.38 -17.32 16.59
N THR A 383 0.48 -16.50 16.06
CA THR A 383 0.20 -16.47 14.62
C THR A 383 1.29 -15.68 13.91
N GLY A 384 2.23 -16.40 13.30
CA GLY A 384 3.20 -15.86 12.35
C GLY A 384 2.76 -16.13 10.91
N TRP A 385 3.52 -15.59 9.95
CA TRP A 385 3.29 -15.79 8.53
C TRP A 385 4.62 -15.65 7.79
N TYR A 386 4.77 -16.34 6.67
CA TYR A 386 5.95 -16.25 5.82
C TYR A 386 5.55 -15.64 4.48
N HIS A 387 6.39 -14.72 3.97
CA HIS A 387 6.13 -14.00 2.73
C HIS A 387 7.44 -13.63 2.04
N ASP A 388 7.33 -13.20 0.79
CA ASP A 388 8.48 -12.61 0.10
C ASP A 388 8.83 -11.23 0.63
N HIS A 389 10.12 -10.93 0.63
CA HIS A 389 10.75 -9.72 1.15
C HIS A 389 11.91 -9.23 0.25
N ALA A 390 11.95 -9.66 -1.02
CA ALA A 390 13.02 -9.29 -1.95
C ALA A 390 13.06 -7.77 -2.20
N LEU A 391 14.27 -7.21 -2.28
CA LEU A 391 14.51 -5.77 -2.36
C LEU A 391 13.75 -5.14 -3.55
N HIS A 392 13.10 -4.01 -3.31
CA HIS A 392 12.27 -3.23 -4.24
C HIS A 392 11.03 -3.93 -4.81
N ILE A 393 10.91 -5.27 -4.75
CA ILE A 393 9.85 -6.04 -5.44
C ILE A 393 8.92 -6.82 -4.49
N THR A 394 9.12 -6.64 -3.18
CA THR A 394 8.31 -7.24 -2.11
C THR A 394 6.81 -7.06 -2.32
N ALA A 395 6.39 -5.84 -2.70
CA ALA A 395 4.98 -5.51 -2.93
C ALA A 395 4.38 -6.41 -4.02
N ASP A 396 5.06 -6.56 -5.15
CA ASP A 396 4.61 -7.33 -6.30
C ASP A 396 4.63 -8.83 -6.03
N ASN A 397 5.73 -9.35 -5.47
CA ASN A 397 5.86 -10.75 -5.12
C ASN A 397 4.77 -11.19 -4.11
N ALA A 398 4.51 -10.37 -3.08
CA ALA A 398 3.42 -10.62 -2.12
C ALA A 398 2.03 -10.46 -2.75
N TYR A 399 1.82 -9.42 -3.56
CA TYR A 399 0.56 -9.17 -4.26
C TYR A 399 0.18 -10.32 -5.20
N LEU A 400 1.16 -10.87 -5.91
CA LEU A 400 1.03 -12.01 -6.81
C LEU A 400 0.80 -13.34 -6.08
N GLY A 401 0.93 -13.41 -4.75
CA GLY A 401 0.50 -14.56 -3.94
C GLY A 401 1.56 -15.20 -3.03
N LEU A 402 2.78 -14.64 -2.92
CA LEU A 402 3.82 -15.17 -2.03
C LEU A 402 3.59 -14.77 -0.56
N ALA A 403 2.55 -15.34 0.04
CA ALA A 403 2.28 -15.33 1.48
C ALA A 403 1.70 -16.68 1.96
N GLY A 404 2.02 -17.10 3.18
CA GLY A 404 1.47 -18.30 3.83
C GLY A 404 1.50 -18.21 5.36
N PHE A 405 0.64 -18.94 6.06
CA PHE A 405 0.63 -18.93 7.53
C PHE A 405 1.76 -19.78 8.12
N TYR A 406 2.29 -19.34 9.26
CA TYR A 406 3.20 -20.12 10.10
C TYR A 406 2.74 -20.04 11.56
N LEU A 407 2.17 -21.13 12.07
CA LEU A 407 1.67 -21.20 13.43
C LEU A 407 2.72 -21.87 14.32
N SER A 408 3.45 -21.05 15.10
CA SER A 408 4.11 -21.58 16.29
C SER A 408 3.02 -21.80 17.33
N SER A 409 2.73 -23.05 17.65
CA SER A 409 1.54 -23.42 18.42
C SER A 409 1.93 -24.13 19.71
N ALA A 410 1.23 -23.77 20.79
CA ALA A 410 1.42 -24.41 22.09
C ALA A 410 0.63 -25.72 22.24
N LYS A 411 -0.17 -26.13 21.24
CA LYS A 411 -1.09 -27.27 21.42
C LYS A 411 -0.36 -28.56 21.81
N ALA A 412 -0.78 -29.18 22.92
CA ALA A 412 -0.20 -30.40 23.46
C ALA A 412 -0.23 -31.55 22.45
N LYS A 413 -1.29 -31.62 21.63
CA LYS A 413 -1.45 -32.67 20.59
C LYS A 413 -0.37 -32.69 19.50
N ILE A 414 0.42 -31.62 19.35
CA ILE A 414 1.56 -31.55 18.41
C ILE A 414 2.93 -31.54 19.11
N GLY A 415 2.96 -31.63 20.44
CA GLY A 415 4.18 -31.54 21.26
C GLY A 415 4.43 -30.19 21.92
N GLY A 416 3.47 -29.25 21.92
CA GLY A 416 3.54 -28.06 22.76
C GLY A 416 3.15 -28.34 24.21
N CYS A 417 3.07 -27.30 25.04
CA CYS A 417 2.79 -27.41 26.49
C CYS A 417 1.30 -27.58 26.84
N GLY A 418 0.41 -27.26 25.89
CA GLY A 418 -0.98 -26.88 26.13
C GLY A 418 -1.23 -25.41 25.78
N GLU A 419 -2.47 -25.04 25.50
CA GLU A 419 -2.88 -23.64 25.31
C GLU A 419 -3.67 -23.09 26.53
N PRO A 420 -3.55 -21.78 26.83
CA PRO A 420 -4.35 -21.12 27.87
C PRO A 420 -5.84 -21.07 27.47
N TRP A 421 -6.70 -20.77 28.44
CA TRP A 421 -8.15 -20.56 28.25
C TRP A 421 -8.82 -21.65 27.40
N ASN A 422 -8.46 -22.91 27.67
CA ASN A 422 -8.91 -24.14 27.02
C ASN A 422 -8.96 -24.13 25.47
N LEU A 423 -8.15 -23.30 24.81
CA LEU A 423 -8.13 -23.10 23.35
C LEU A 423 -7.77 -24.35 22.52
N GLU A 424 -7.19 -25.39 23.15
CA GLU A 424 -6.91 -26.71 22.55
C GLU A 424 -8.03 -27.22 21.64
N GLY A 425 -9.26 -27.20 22.18
CA GLY A 425 -10.47 -27.77 21.57
C GLY A 425 -11.35 -26.77 20.81
N ILE A 426 -10.98 -25.48 20.79
CA ILE A 426 -11.74 -24.46 20.05
C ILE A 426 -11.36 -24.55 18.56
N GLU A 427 -12.37 -24.57 17.68
CA GLU A 427 -12.15 -24.68 16.23
C GLU A 427 -11.55 -23.39 15.67
N GLU A 428 -10.48 -23.52 14.87
CA GLU A 428 -9.72 -22.38 14.36
C GLU A 428 -10.09 -22.04 12.92
N LYS A 429 -10.30 -20.75 12.65
CA LYS A 429 -10.53 -20.19 11.31
C LYS A 429 -9.38 -19.23 11.00
N LEU A 430 -8.57 -19.57 10.00
CA LEU A 430 -7.46 -18.73 9.56
C LEU A 430 -8.00 -17.69 8.58
N LEU A 431 -7.74 -16.40 8.79
CA LEU A 431 -8.26 -15.31 7.96
C LEU A 431 -7.09 -14.45 7.46
N MET A 432 -6.46 -14.86 6.35
CA MET A 432 -5.51 -14.02 5.63
C MET A 432 -6.30 -13.06 4.73
N LEU A 433 -6.43 -11.81 5.16
CA LEU A 433 -7.10 -10.74 4.43
C LEU A 433 -6.15 -10.15 3.40
N SER A 434 -6.59 -9.97 2.16
CA SER A 434 -5.90 -9.13 1.17
C SER A 434 -6.89 -8.61 0.13
N ASP A 435 -6.55 -7.54 -0.58
CA ASP A 435 -7.32 -7.03 -1.71
C ASP A 435 -6.59 -7.22 -3.06
N LYS A 436 -7.37 -7.28 -4.14
CA LYS A 436 -6.93 -7.50 -5.52
C LYS A 436 -7.74 -6.60 -6.48
N VAL A 437 -7.13 -6.25 -7.60
CA VAL A 437 -7.79 -5.65 -8.77
C VAL A 437 -7.34 -6.38 -10.03
N LEU A 438 -8.26 -6.54 -10.98
CA LEU A 438 -8.02 -7.22 -12.24
C LEU A 438 -8.05 -6.26 -13.43
N ASP A 439 -7.31 -6.60 -14.48
CA ASP A 439 -7.45 -5.97 -15.80
C ASP A 439 -8.63 -6.59 -16.59
N SER A 440 -8.86 -6.10 -17.81
CA SER A 440 -9.89 -6.63 -18.71
C SER A 440 -9.60 -8.03 -19.27
N GLU A 441 -8.49 -8.67 -18.88
CA GLU A 441 -8.13 -10.05 -19.23
C GLU A 441 -8.15 -10.98 -18.00
N CYS A 442 -8.72 -10.51 -16.88
CA CYS A 442 -8.74 -11.19 -15.59
C CYS A 442 -7.35 -11.54 -15.04
N GLN A 443 -6.32 -10.76 -15.38
CA GLN A 443 -5.00 -10.85 -14.75
C GLN A 443 -4.88 -9.84 -13.61
N LEU A 444 -4.02 -10.13 -12.62
CA LEU A 444 -3.76 -9.19 -11.52
C LEU A 444 -3.14 -7.90 -12.07
N TYR A 445 -3.74 -6.76 -11.74
CA TYR A 445 -3.36 -5.46 -12.27
C TYR A 445 -2.70 -4.57 -11.21
N ALA A 446 -1.77 -3.73 -11.67
CA ALA A 446 -1.15 -2.66 -10.91
C ALA A 446 -0.69 -1.54 -11.86
N ASP A 447 -0.79 -0.28 -11.44
CA ASP A 447 -0.36 0.91 -12.19
C ASP A 447 0.73 1.65 -11.40
N HIS A 448 1.96 1.13 -11.48
CA HIS A 448 3.10 1.61 -10.70
C HIS A 448 3.57 3.03 -11.07
N GLU A 449 3.12 3.58 -12.20
CA GLU A 449 3.44 4.94 -12.64
C GLU A 449 2.32 5.94 -12.33
N GLY A 450 1.08 5.46 -12.19
CA GLY A 450 -0.09 6.24 -11.76
C GLY A 450 -0.47 5.97 -10.30
N ALA A 451 -1.71 5.51 -10.08
CA ALA A 451 -2.28 5.46 -8.73
C ALA A 451 -1.60 4.45 -7.79
N HIS A 452 -1.08 3.34 -8.33
CA HIS A 452 -0.40 2.29 -7.54
C HIS A 452 1.11 2.51 -7.38
N LYS A 453 1.58 3.73 -7.62
CA LYS A 453 2.98 4.12 -7.39
C LYS A 453 3.39 4.07 -5.92
N ASP A 454 2.53 4.62 -5.05
CA ASP A 454 2.85 4.79 -3.62
C ASP A 454 2.07 3.83 -2.72
N ASP A 455 0.86 3.43 -3.14
CA ASP A 455 -0.06 2.55 -2.40
C ASP A 455 -0.81 1.66 -3.36
N LEU A 456 -0.91 0.36 -3.09
CA LEU A 456 -1.63 -0.58 -3.94
C LEU A 456 -2.93 -1.04 -3.26
N TYR A 457 -4.06 -0.65 -3.85
CA TYR A 457 -5.41 -0.97 -3.38
C TYR A 457 -6.22 -1.66 -4.47
N GLY A 458 -7.01 -2.66 -4.09
CA GLY A 458 -7.93 -3.39 -4.96
C GLY A 458 -9.40 -3.24 -4.56
N ASP A 459 -10.30 -3.60 -5.47
CA ASP A 459 -11.75 -3.61 -5.25
C ASP A 459 -12.31 -4.99 -4.84
N ILE A 460 -11.53 -6.06 -5.00
CA ILE A 460 -11.87 -7.43 -4.62
C ILE A 460 -11.19 -7.80 -3.29
N ASN A 461 -11.94 -7.79 -2.20
CA ASN A 461 -11.45 -8.34 -0.93
C ASN A 461 -11.43 -9.88 -1.01
N THR A 462 -10.34 -10.48 -0.55
CA THR A 462 -10.15 -11.92 -0.45
C THR A 462 -9.85 -12.33 0.99
N VAL A 463 -10.28 -13.54 1.35
CA VAL A 463 -9.88 -14.22 2.58
C VAL A 463 -9.33 -15.58 2.20
N ASN A 464 -8.08 -15.85 2.54
CA ASN A 464 -7.35 -17.07 2.12
C ASN A 464 -7.38 -17.28 0.59
N GLY A 465 -7.23 -16.20 -0.18
CA GLY A 465 -7.26 -16.28 -1.65
C GLY A 465 -8.64 -16.57 -2.25
N ILE A 466 -9.71 -16.61 -1.45
CA ILE A 466 -11.10 -16.76 -1.92
C ILE A 466 -11.74 -15.37 -1.92
N ALA A 467 -12.35 -14.95 -3.03
CA ALA A 467 -13.00 -13.65 -3.14
C ALA A 467 -14.34 -13.63 -2.37
N PHE A 468 -14.49 -12.69 -1.44
CA PHE A 468 -15.68 -12.49 -0.59
C PHE A 468 -16.39 -13.79 -0.14
N PRO A 469 -15.76 -14.68 0.64
CA PRO A 469 -16.32 -16.01 0.87
C PRO A 469 -17.57 -16.04 1.76
N ARG A 470 -18.42 -17.04 1.53
CA ARG A 470 -19.48 -17.47 2.44
C ARG A 470 -18.89 -18.39 3.52
N MET A 471 -19.05 -18.04 4.78
CA MET A 471 -18.52 -18.77 5.93
C MET A 471 -19.67 -19.45 6.70
N PRO A 472 -20.04 -20.70 6.37
CA PRO A 472 -20.96 -21.47 7.20
C PRO A 472 -20.29 -21.81 8.54
N LEU A 473 -20.99 -21.53 9.65
CA LEU A 473 -20.56 -21.82 11.02
C LEU A 473 -21.66 -22.57 11.78
N ASP A 474 -21.27 -23.40 12.72
CA ASP A 474 -22.17 -23.95 13.74
C ASP A 474 -22.41 -22.89 14.84
N PRO A 475 -23.52 -22.95 15.60
CA PRO A 475 -23.71 -22.11 16.78
C PRO A 475 -22.84 -22.61 17.95
N LYS A 476 -21.54 -22.32 17.91
CA LYS A 476 -20.52 -22.69 18.90
C LYS A 476 -19.41 -21.63 18.99
N TRP A 477 -18.38 -21.87 19.82
CA TRP A 477 -17.19 -21.03 19.90
C TRP A 477 -16.21 -21.29 18.74
N TYR A 478 -15.63 -20.22 18.20
CA TYR A 478 -14.54 -20.27 17.20
C TYR A 478 -13.40 -19.34 17.59
N ARG A 479 -12.17 -19.69 17.16
CA ARG A 479 -10.97 -18.83 17.24
C ARG A 479 -10.59 -18.37 15.83
N PHE A 480 -10.78 -17.10 15.54
CA PHE A 480 -10.30 -16.48 14.30
C PHE A 480 -8.84 -16.05 14.49
N ARG A 481 -7.95 -16.48 13.58
CA ARG A 481 -6.58 -15.97 13.46
C ARG A 481 -6.54 -15.02 12.27
N ILE A 482 -6.72 -13.72 12.53
CA ILE A 482 -6.76 -12.66 11.53
C ILE A 482 -5.32 -12.24 11.23
N LEU A 483 -5.01 -12.11 9.94
CA LEU A 483 -3.77 -11.54 9.41
C LEU A 483 -4.16 -10.59 8.28
N ASN A 484 -3.61 -9.38 8.27
CA ASN A 484 -3.67 -8.52 7.09
C ASN A 484 -2.41 -8.73 6.23
N ALA A 485 -2.59 -9.28 5.03
CA ALA A 485 -1.60 -9.49 4.00
C ALA A 485 -1.95 -8.74 2.68
N ALA A 486 -2.71 -7.65 2.78
CA ALA A 486 -2.78 -6.66 1.71
C ALA A 486 -1.44 -5.94 1.53
N VAL A 487 -1.23 -5.28 0.39
CA VAL A 487 -0.04 -4.45 0.16
C VAL A 487 -0.14 -3.14 0.92
N SER A 488 -1.23 -2.38 0.73
CA SER A 488 -1.48 -1.10 1.43
C SER A 488 -2.77 -1.06 2.24
N ARG A 489 -3.77 -1.90 1.95
CA ARG A 489 -5.10 -1.79 2.59
C ARG A 489 -5.05 -2.12 4.08
N VAL A 490 -5.30 -1.12 4.92
CA VAL A 490 -5.70 -1.32 6.32
C VAL A 490 -7.15 -1.84 6.35
N PHE A 491 -7.46 -2.78 7.26
CA PHE A 491 -8.83 -3.24 7.49
C PHE A 491 -9.32 -2.83 8.89
N ARG A 492 -10.57 -2.35 8.99
CA ARG A 492 -11.25 -2.17 10.29
C ARG A 492 -12.27 -3.29 10.46
N TRP A 493 -11.81 -4.41 11.03
CA TRP A 493 -12.58 -5.64 11.16
C TRP A 493 -13.71 -5.52 12.18
N GLN A 494 -14.93 -5.80 11.74
CA GLN A 494 -16.13 -5.93 12.56
C GLN A 494 -16.94 -7.16 12.13
N ILE A 495 -17.93 -7.53 12.95
CA ILE A 495 -19.03 -8.40 12.54
C ILE A 495 -20.32 -7.60 12.68
N ARG A 496 -21.05 -7.43 11.58
CA ARG A 496 -22.33 -6.70 11.51
C ARG A 496 -23.50 -7.62 11.19
N ASP A 497 -24.70 -7.18 11.58
CA ASP A 497 -25.98 -7.83 11.25
C ASP A 497 -26.23 -8.03 9.74
N GLU A 498 -27.31 -8.74 9.39
CA GLU A 498 -27.70 -9.02 8.00
C GLU A 498 -27.99 -7.78 7.15
N ASN A 499 -28.23 -6.61 7.76
CA ASN A 499 -28.46 -5.33 7.09
C ASN A 499 -27.17 -4.49 6.99
N GLY A 500 -26.07 -4.92 7.60
CA GLY A 500 -24.83 -4.16 7.72
C GLY A 500 -24.91 -2.99 8.71
N THR A 501 -25.90 -2.96 9.61
CA THR A 501 -26.19 -1.79 10.46
C THR A 501 -25.50 -1.81 11.82
N ALA A 502 -25.76 -2.80 12.67
CA ALA A 502 -25.22 -2.90 14.02
C ALA A 502 -23.94 -3.75 14.06
N SER A 503 -22.86 -3.19 14.64
CA SER A 503 -21.66 -3.95 15.04
C SER A 503 -21.97 -4.76 16.30
N ILE A 504 -21.85 -6.09 16.22
CA ILE A 504 -22.12 -7.02 17.33
C ILE A 504 -20.87 -7.73 17.85
N ALA A 505 -19.71 -7.54 17.21
CA ALA A 505 -18.46 -8.21 17.61
C ALA A 505 -18.13 -7.97 19.09
N HIS A 506 -18.30 -6.75 19.59
CA HIS A 506 -18.02 -6.39 20.98
C HIS A 506 -18.88 -7.11 22.04
N THR A 507 -20.03 -7.67 21.67
CA THR A 507 -20.90 -8.40 22.62
C THR A 507 -20.61 -9.89 22.69
N MET A 508 -19.90 -10.45 21.70
CA MET A 508 -19.71 -11.89 21.56
C MET A 508 -18.27 -12.33 21.31
N CYS A 509 -17.35 -11.39 21.05
CA CYS A 509 -15.96 -11.66 20.71
C CYS A 509 -14.96 -11.03 21.68
N LYS A 510 -13.85 -11.75 21.95
CA LYS A 510 -12.72 -11.29 22.77
C LYS A 510 -11.41 -11.47 22.02
N VAL A 511 -10.55 -10.45 22.03
CA VAL A 511 -9.16 -10.52 21.56
C VAL A 511 -8.32 -11.24 22.61
N ILE A 512 -7.60 -12.28 22.19
CA ILE A 512 -6.81 -13.18 23.05
C ILE A 512 -5.30 -13.15 22.73
N ALA A 513 -4.91 -12.72 21.53
CA ALA A 513 -3.50 -12.58 21.12
C ALA A 513 -3.33 -11.43 20.12
N GLY A 514 -2.10 -10.94 20.02
CA GLY A 514 -1.64 -10.06 18.94
C GLY A 514 -0.38 -10.63 18.28
N ASP A 515 0.38 -9.80 17.56
CA ASP A 515 1.59 -10.17 16.81
C ASP A 515 2.60 -11.02 17.60
N GLY A 516 2.80 -10.67 18.86
CA GLY A 516 3.76 -11.31 19.77
C GLY A 516 3.25 -12.56 20.47
N GLY A 517 2.03 -13.03 20.15
CA GLY A 517 1.36 -14.13 20.83
C GLY A 517 0.33 -13.65 21.86
N TYR A 518 0.04 -14.52 22.83
CA TYR A 518 -1.06 -14.35 23.77
C TYR A 518 -0.96 -13.08 24.64
N ARG A 519 -2.13 -12.53 24.96
CA ARG A 519 -2.31 -11.51 25.99
C ARG A 519 -2.18 -12.12 27.39
N THR A 520 -2.00 -11.27 28.41
CA THR A 520 -2.15 -11.69 29.82
C THR A 520 -3.60 -12.04 30.17
N ALA A 521 -4.57 -11.39 29.53
CA ALA A 521 -6.00 -11.67 29.67
C ALA A 521 -6.75 -11.39 28.36
N PRO A 522 -7.85 -12.12 28.09
CA PRO A 522 -8.79 -11.78 27.01
C PRO A 522 -9.37 -10.38 27.26
N VAL A 523 -9.59 -9.61 26.20
CA VAL A 523 -10.31 -8.33 26.27
C VAL A 523 -11.41 -8.30 25.22
N ASP A 524 -12.54 -7.66 25.52
CA ASP A 524 -13.64 -7.55 24.57
C ASP A 524 -13.19 -6.79 23.31
N VAL A 525 -13.72 -7.17 22.14
CA VAL A 525 -13.48 -6.43 20.90
C VAL A 525 -14.08 -5.02 21.04
N PRO A 526 -13.40 -3.94 20.60
CA PRO A 526 -13.98 -2.59 20.66
C PRO A 526 -15.32 -2.51 19.91
N ALA A 527 -16.24 -1.65 20.35
CA ALA A 527 -17.56 -1.49 19.74
C ALA A 527 -17.46 -1.11 18.25
N ASP A 528 -16.44 -0.32 17.93
CA ASP A 528 -16.05 0.16 16.61
C ASP A 528 -15.08 -0.78 15.86
N GLY A 529 -14.81 -1.98 16.38
CA GLY A 529 -14.01 -3.02 15.72
C GLY A 529 -12.51 -2.94 15.97
N ILE A 530 -11.75 -3.76 15.25
CA ILE A 530 -10.29 -3.85 15.36
C ILE A 530 -9.68 -3.25 14.10
N ILE A 531 -8.83 -2.23 14.24
CA ILE A 531 -7.93 -1.80 13.16
C ILE A 531 -6.82 -2.84 13.04
N VAL A 532 -6.66 -3.41 11.84
CA VAL A 532 -5.64 -4.38 11.46
C VAL A 532 -4.85 -3.78 10.29
N ASN A 533 -3.71 -3.16 10.62
CA ASN A 533 -2.77 -2.63 9.64
C ASN A 533 -2.07 -3.78 8.90
N VAL A 534 -1.42 -3.46 7.78
CA VAL A 534 -0.63 -4.43 7.00
C VAL A 534 0.38 -5.13 7.92
N ALA A 535 0.51 -6.44 7.77
CA ALA A 535 1.29 -7.36 8.60
C ALA A 535 0.82 -7.58 10.05
N GLU A 536 -0.15 -6.85 10.60
CA GLU A 536 -0.68 -7.13 11.95
C GLU A 536 -1.49 -8.45 12.00
N ARG A 537 -1.40 -9.15 13.13
CA ARG A 537 -2.18 -10.33 13.47
C ARG A 537 -2.97 -10.14 14.75
N TYR A 538 -4.23 -10.55 14.72
CA TYR A 538 -5.09 -10.62 15.89
C TYR A 538 -5.73 -11.98 16.00
N GLU A 539 -5.74 -12.55 17.21
CA GLU A 539 -6.52 -13.74 17.49
C GLU A 539 -7.73 -13.38 18.33
N VAL A 540 -8.91 -13.76 17.83
CA VAL A 540 -10.21 -13.38 18.39
C VAL A 540 -11.05 -14.63 18.59
N VAL A 541 -11.51 -14.88 19.81
CA VAL A 541 -12.53 -15.90 20.08
C VAL A 541 -13.92 -15.29 20.02
N CYS A 542 -14.88 -15.95 19.40
CA CYS A 542 -16.27 -15.48 19.31
C CYS A 542 -17.27 -16.60 19.63
N ASP A 543 -18.37 -16.25 20.31
CA ASP A 543 -19.46 -17.15 20.66
C ASP A 543 -20.68 -16.99 19.73
N PHE A 544 -20.95 -17.97 18.88
CA PHE A 544 -22.11 -17.94 17.98
C PHE A 544 -23.35 -18.67 18.54
N ARG A 545 -23.31 -19.18 19.78
CA ARG A 545 -24.41 -19.99 20.37
C ARG A 545 -25.73 -19.22 20.48
N SER A 546 -25.65 -17.95 20.89
CA SER A 546 -26.83 -17.07 21.07
C SER A 546 -27.42 -16.56 19.76
N VAL A 547 -26.74 -16.77 18.64
CA VAL A 547 -27.12 -16.26 17.31
C VAL A 547 -27.35 -17.38 16.29
N ALA A 548 -27.74 -18.56 16.76
CA ALA A 548 -28.11 -19.70 15.93
C ALA A 548 -29.18 -19.33 14.88
N GLY A 549 -28.97 -19.75 13.63
CA GLY A 549 -29.85 -19.47 12.49
C GLY A 549 -29.74 -18.05 11.91
N GLN A 550 -28.89 -17.16 12.46
CA GLN A 550 -28.74 -15.80 11.96
C GLN A 550 -27.62 -15.68 10.90
N THR A 551 -27.68 -14.60 10.12
CA THR A 551 -26.69 -14.26 9.09
C THR A 551 -26.00 -12.96 9.46
N PHE A 552 -24.68 -12.89 9.25
CA PHE A 552 -23.86 -11.73 9.55
C PHE A 552 -22.87 -11.46 8.41
N TYR A 553 -22.28 -10.27 8.41
CA TYR A 553 -21.17 -9.94 7.51
C TYR A 553 -19.93 -9.61 8.35
N MET A 554 -18.81 -10.27 8.05
CA MET A 554 -17.50 -9.73 8.39
C MET A 554 -17.30 -8.49 7.55
N TRP A 555 -17.00 -7.38 8.21
CA TRP A 555 -17.11 -6.05 7.67
C TRP A 555 -15.78 -5.33 7.77
N ASN A 556 -15.45 -4.55 6.74
CA ASN A 556 -14.36 -3.61 6.72
C ASN A 556 -14.95 -2.19 6.85
N ASP A 557 -14.95 -1.66 8.06
CA ASP A 557 -15.48 -0.32 8.31
C ASP A 557 -14.44 0.75 7.88
N LYS A 558 -14.82 2.03 7.93
CA LYS A 558 -13.89 3.15 7.70
C LYS A 558 -13.62 3.89 9.00
N ASP A 559 -12.40 4.37 9.21
CA ASP A 559 -12.12 5.41 10.20
C ASP A 559 -11.53 6.65 9.53
N ASP A 560 -12.25 7.76 9.50
CA ASP A 560 -11.79 8.98 8.82
C ASP A 560 -10.54 9.63 9.46
N ASN A 561 -10.15 9.22 10.67
CA ASN A 561 -8.93 9.71 11.31
C ASN A 561 -7.68 8.93 10.87
N TYR A 562 -7.81 7.60 10.74
CA TYR A 562 -6.71 6.67 10.48
C TYR A 562 -6.65 6.17 9.03
N MET A 563 -7.79 6.02 8.35
CA MET A 563 -7.94 5.42 7.02
C MET A 563 -8.18 6.50 5.95
N LYS A 564 -7.33 7.53 5.97
CA LYS A 564 -7.38 8.66 5.03
C LYS A 564 -6.86 8.24 3.65
N ALA A 565 -7.47 8.76 2.59
CA ALA A 565 -7.14 8.47 1.19
C ALA A 565 -7.20 6.99 0.77
N ILE A 566 -7.72 6.08 1.62
CA ILE A 566 -8.00 4.69 1.23
C ILE A 566 -9.30 4.66 0.41
N PRO A 567 -9.29 4.18 -0.85
CA PRO A 567 -10.49 4.07 -1.68
C PRO A 567 -11.40 2.96 -1.18
N TYR A 568 -12.70 3.24 -1.15
CA TYR A 568 -13.76 2.26 -0.89
C TYR A 568 -14.60 2.07 -2.15
N PHE A 569 -14.31 0.99 -2.87
CA PHE A 569 -15.07 0.53 -4.02
C PHE A 569 -16.39 -0.13 -3.59
N CYS A 570 -17.24 -0.46 -4.57
CA CYS A 570 -18.59 -1.02 -4.41
C CYS A 570 -18.80 -2.02 -3.25
N TYR A 571 -17.82 -2.91 -3.02
CA TYR A 571 -17.87 -3.96 -2.01
C TYR A 571 -16.66 -3.96 -1.05
N SER A 572 -15.84 -2.90 -1.02
CA SER A 572 -14.66 -2.82 -0.14
C SER A 572 -15.01 -2.91 1.36
N HIS A 573 -16.27 -2.71 1.73
CA HIS A 573 -16.81 -2.88 3.08
C HIS A 573 -17.11 -4.34 3.46
N LEU A 574 -17.09 -5.27 2.51
CA LEU A 574 -17.43 -6.68 2.73
C LEU A 574 -16.16 -7.55 2.77
N ILE A 575 -16.02 -8.37 3.81
CA ILE A 575 -14.92 -9.35 3.93
C ILE A 575 -15.45 -10.76 3.68
N ALA A 576 -16.50 -11.18 4.39
CA ALA A 576 -17.10 -12.51 4.29
C ALA A 576 -18.56 -12.51 4.77
N LYS A 577 -19.39 -13.45 4.30
CA LYS A 577 -20.77 -13.64 4.77
C LYS A 577 -20.85 -14.82 5.72
N ILE A 578 -21.03 -14.57 7.00
CA ILE A 578 -21.22 -15.61 8.02
C ILE A 578 -22.68 -16.11 7.96
N VAL A 579 -22.86 -17.44 7.95
CA VAL A 579 -24.17 -18.08 8.03
C VAL A 579 -24.14 -19.08 9.20
N VAL A 580 -24.84 -18.78 10.29
CA VAL A 580 -24.84 -19.62 11.49
C VAL A 580 -25.95 -20.67 11.40
N GLY A 581 -25.60 -21.94 11.62
CA GLY A 581 -26.57 -23.05 11.66
C GLY A 581 -27.62 -22.86 12.76
N GLY A 582 -28.84 -23.36 12.52
CA GLY A 582 -29.95 -23.27 13.47
C GLY A 582 -29.96 -24.33 14.57
N ASN A 583 -29.17 -25.40 14.42
CA ASN A 583 -29.15 -26.53 15.35
C ASN A 583 -28.00 -26.37 16.37
N PRO A 584 -28.24 -26.45 17.68
CA PRO A 584 -27.18 -26.51 18.69
C PRO A 584 -26.21 -27.66 18.42
N VAL A 585 -24.92 -27.41 18.65
CA VAL A 585 -23.84 -28.41 18.52
C VAL A 585 -23.12 -28.54 19.86
N GLU A 586 -22.87 -29.78 20.29
CA GLU A 586 -22.04 -30.05 21.45
C GLU A 586 -20.58 -29.76 21.10
N ALA A 587 -19.97 -28.79 21.79
CA ALA A 587 -18.62 -28.32 21.51
C ALA A 587 -18.00 -27.69 22.79
N PRO A 588 -16.66 -27.64 22.89
CA PRO A 588 -15.98 -26.95 23.99
C PRO A 588 -16.40 -25.48 24.10
N LEU A 589 -16.51 -25.00 25.34
CA LEU A 589 -16.78 -23.60 25.65
C LEU A 589 -15.47 -22.87 25.96
N PHE A 590 -15.31 -21.63 25.52
CA PHE A 590 -14.17 -20.82 25.92
C PHE A 590 -14.23 -20.46 27.42
N GLU A 591 -13.14 -20.72 28.16
CA GLU A 591 -13.05 -20.44 29.59
C GLU A 591 -12.03 -19.33 29.89
N GLU A 592 -12.48 -18.07 29.92
CA GLU A 592 -11.61 -16.88 30.12
C GLU A 592 -10.82 -16.90 31.45
N ASN A 593 -11.30 -17.61 32.46
CA ASN A 593 -10.66 -17.75 33.77
C ASN A 593 -9.72 -18.96 33.87
N ASN A 594 -9.64 -19.81 32.84
CA ASN A 594 -8.80 -21.00 32.84
C ASN A 594 -7.36 -20.64 32.44
N GLN A 595 -6.55 -20.27 33.44
CA GLN A 595 -5.11 -20.00 33.29
C GLN A 595 -4.26 -21.25 33.60
N SER A 596 -4.64 -22.40 33.04
CA SER A 596 -3.86 -23.66 33.15
C SER A 596 -2.39 -23.49 32.78
N ILE A 597 -2.09 -22.57 31.86
CA ILE A 597 -0.74 -22.16 31.43
C ILE A 597 -0.69 -20.63 31.44
N GLN A 598 0.41 -20.07 31.95
CA GLN A 598 0.60 -18.63 32.11
C GLN A 598 1.06 -17.98 30.79
N PRO A 599 0.23 -17.14 30.12
CA PRO A 599 0.50 -16.74 28.73
C PRO A 599 1.73 -15.84 28.55
N SER A 600 2.15 -15.11 29.59
CA SER A 600 3.13 -14.03 29.53
C SER A 600 4.55 -14.41 29.97
N VAL A 601 4.81 -15.69 30.33
CA VAL A 601 6.09 -16.13 30.94
C VAL A 601 7.35 -15.67 30.18
N PRO A 602 7.43 -15.70 28.82
CA PRO A 602 8.62 -15.22 28.12
C PRO A 602 8.82 -13.71 28.18
N ILE A 603 7.74 -12.93 28.16
CA ILE A 603 7.82 -11.46 28.11
C ILE A 603 8.43 -10.95 29.43
N ALA A 604 7.98 -11.51 30.55
CA ALA A 604 8.50 -11.20 31.89
C ALA A 604 9.96 -11.66 32.13
N ARG A 605 10.54 -12.48 31.23
CA ARG A 605 11.96 -12.89 31.28
C ARG A 605 12.88 -12.03 30.42
N VAL A 606 12.34 -11.21 29.51
CA VAL A 606 13.12 -10.29 28.66
C VAL A 606 13.05 -8.85 29.19
N LEU A 607 11.86 -8.40 29.60
CA LEU A 607 11.69 -7.13 30.32
C LEU A 607 11.12 -7.42 31.70
N ASN A 608 11.84 -7.01 32.75
CA ASN A 608 11.34 -7.13 34.11
C ASN A 608 10.38 -5.95 34.42
N GLU A 609 9.58 -6.07 35.49
CA GLU A 609 8.61 -5.02 35.87
C GLU A 609 9.29 -3.65 36.08
N THR A 610 10.53 -3.60 36.56
CA THR A 610 11.30 -2.35 36.71
C THR A 610 11.63 -1.71 35.36
N ASP A 611 11.97 -2.51 34.33
CA ASP A 611 12.23 -2.02 32.98
C ASP A 611 10.95 -1.41 32.39
N ILE A 612 9.83 -2.14 32.49
CA ILE A 612 8.51 -1.69 32.02
C ILE A 612 8.10 -0.39 32.73
N GLN A 613 8.22 -0.32 34.05
CA GLN A 613 7.92 0.88 34.82
C GLN A 613 8.89 2.04 34.52
N THR A 614 10.12 1.75 34.10
CA THR A 614 11.11 2.77 33.69
C THR A 614 10.77 3.31 32.31
N ALA A 615 10.51 2.45 31.32
CA ALA A 615 10.03 2.83 29.99
C ALA A 615 8.74 3.66 30.07
N MET A 616 7.77 3.25 30.89
CA MET A 616 6.53 4.01 31.11
C MET A 616 6.79 5.41 31.73
N LYS A 617 7.75 5.54 32.64
CA LYS A 617 8.17 6.85 33.20
C LYS A 617 8.86 7.72 32.14
N MET A 618 9.69 7.13 31.29
CA MET A 618 10.33 7.83 30.17
C MET A 618 9.27 8.36 29.19
N THR A 619 8.37 7.50 28.72
CA THR A 619 7.24 7.87 27.84
C THR A 619 6.41 9.02 28.41
N ASN A 620 6.05 8.95 29.69
CA ASN A 620 5.24 9.99 30.35
C ASN A 620 5.95 11.36 30.47
N LYS A 621 7.27 11.42 30.34
CA LYS A 621 8.05 12.66 30.28
C LYS A 621 8.41 13.07 28.85
N GLY A 622 8.12 12.24 27.85
CA GLY A 622 8.62 12.41 26.48
C GLY A 622 10.11 12.06 26.31
N GLU A 623 10.70 11.29 27.22
CA GLU A 623 12.05 10.73 27.11
C GLU A 623 12.04 9.46 26.23
N TYR A 624 13.08 9.24 25.43
CA TYR A 624 13.26 8.08 24.54
C TYR A 624 14.75 7.84 24.26
N HIS A 625 15.10 6.64 23.80
CA HIS A 625 16.46 6.28 23.41
C HIS A 625 16.75 6.68 21.95
N ARG A 626 15.79 6.43 21.05
CA ARG A 626 15.89 6.74 19.62
C ARG A 626 14.59 7.31 19.08
N GLU A 627 14.69 8.09 18.01
CA GLU A 627 13.56 8.67 17.29
C GLU A 627 13.67 8.32 15.81
N PHE A 628 12.54 7.93 15.22
CA PHE A 628 12.41 7.65 13.80
C PHE A 628 11.23 8.42 13.23
N VAL A 629 11.52 9.27 12.24
CA VAL A 629 10.55 10.10 11.53
C VAL A 629 10.23 9.44 10.19
N PHE A 630 9.04 8.87 10.07
CA PHE A 630 8.48 8.37 8.83
C PHE A 630 7.84 9.51 8.05
N GLY A 631 8.23 9.65 6.79
CA GLY A 631 7.70 10.70 5.92
C GLY A 631 8.27 10.60 4.51
N ARG A 632 8.16 11.70 3.76
CA ARG A 632 8.70 11.77 2.40
C ARG A 632 9.83 12.78 2.27
N SER A 633 10.84 12.41 1.48
CA SER A 633 11.95 13.26 1.07
C SER A 633 12.17 13.08 -0.44
N MET A 634 12.26 14.19 -1.18
CA MET A 634 12.42 14.19 -2.64
C MET A 634 11.43 13.29 -3.41
N GLY A 635 10.21 13.12 -2.88
CA GLY A 635 9.15 12.29 -3.47
C GLY A 635 9.14 10.81 -3.04
N HIS A 636 10.21 10.32 -2.39
CA HIS A 636 10.31 8.95 -1.89
C HIS A 636 9.84 8.83 -0.45
N TRP A 637 9.33 7.66 -0.06
CA TRP A 637 9.15 7.28 1.34
C TRP A 637 10.51 7.08 2.02
N THR A 638 10.64 7.59 3.24
CA THR A 638 11.91 7.69 3.97
C THR A 638 11.75 7.53 5.47
N ILE A 639 12.82 7.09 6.13
CA ILE A 639 12.98 7.11 7.58
C ILE A 639 14.10 8.09 7.90
N ASN A 640 13.83 9.06 8.80
CA ASN A 640 14.76 10.15 9.12
C ASN A 640 15.25 10.96 7.90
N GLY A 641 14.44 11.01 6.83
CA GLY A 641 14.72 11.72 5.58
C GLY A 641 15.53 10.92 4.55
N GLU A 642 15.85 9.66 4.85
CA GLU A 642 16.71 8.78 4.05
C GLU A 642 15.96 7.56 3.50
N THR A 643 16.36 7.09 2.32
CA THR A 643 15.88 5.85 1.70
C THR A 643 16.74 4.64 2.15
N TRP A 644 16.36 3.43 1.73
CA TRP A 644 17.23 2.26 1.86
C TRP A 644 18.60 2.48 1.20
N ASP A 645 19.66 2.01 1.88
CA ASP A 645 21.04 1.96 1.39
C ASP A 645 21.70 0.69 1.95
N THR A 646 22.10 -0.22 1.06
CA THR A 646 22.80 -1.48 1.34
C THR A 646 23.98 -1.33 2.30
N MET A 647 24.71 -0.22 2.21
CA MET A 647 25.93 0.01 2.99
C MET A 647 25.67 0.69 4.33
N LYS A 648 24.41 1.02 4.64
CA LYS A 648 24.05 1.83 5.80
C LYS A 648 23.56 1.00 6.98
N ILE A 649 24.28 1.13 8.09
CA ILE A 649 23.78 0.78 9.42
C ILE A 649 23.08 2.01 9.99
N ALA A 650 21.75 1.94 10.16
CA ALA A 650 20.93 3.08 10.59
C ALA A 650 20.94 3.32 12.12
N ALA A 651 21.44 2.35 12.89
CA ALA A 651 21.55 2.42 14.35
C ALA A 651 22.77 1.62 14.83
N ASP A 652 23.60 2.21 15.69
CA ASP A 652 24.66 1.49 16.40
C ASP A 652 24.09 0.30 17.20
N ASP A 653 24.87 -0.77 17.31
CA ASP A 653 24.51 -2.00 18.03
C ASP A 653 23.98 -1.70 19.44
N VAL A 654 22.75 -2.14 19.68
CA VAL A 654 22.00 -1.96 20.93
C VAL A 654 22.50 -2.93 22.02
N GLY A 655 23.22 -3.98 21.62
CA GLY A 655 23.73 -5.04 22.49
C GLY A 655 22.70 -6.15 22.75
N GLN A 656 23.18 -7.37 23.02
CA GLN A 656 22.29 -8.49 23.32
C GLN A 656 21.69 -8.36 24.74
N ASN A 657 20.41 -8.71 24.89
CA ASN A 657 19.66 -8.70 26.17
C ASN A 657 19.56 -7.30 26.84
N THR A 658 19.67 -6.23 26.06
CA THR A 658 19.35 -4.86 26.51
C THR A 658 17.92 -4.48 26.10
N TRP A 659 17.48 -3.27 26.45
CA TRP A 659 16.21 -2.70 25.97
C TRP A 659 16.38 -1.23 25.61
N GLU A 660 15.60 -0.78 24.63
CA GLU A 660 15.47 0.62 24.27
C GLU A 660 14.00 1.00 24.14
N LEU A 661 13.71 2.29 24.34
CA LEU A 661 12.40 2.90 24.08
C LEU A 661 12.52 3.77 22.83
N TRP A 662 11.83 3.37 21.76
CA TRP A 662 11.82 4.09 20.48
C TRP A 662 10.58 4.97 20.34
N LYS A 663 10.78 6.18 19.83
CA LYS A 663 9.71 7.11 19.48
C LYS A 663 9.53 7.12 17.97
N PHE A 664 8.35 6.74 17.51
CA PHE A 664 7.97 6.81 16.11
C PHE A 664 7.14 8.08 15.86
N ILE A 665 7.54 8.87 14.86
CA ILE A 665 6.84 10.05 14.37
C ILE A 665 6.40 9.78 12.93
N SER A 666 5.19 10.19 12.56
CA SER A 666 4.71 10.13 11.17
C SER A 666 3.98 11.43 10.80
N GLY A 667 4.05 11.80 9.52
CA GLY A 667 3.46 13.05 9.01
C GLY A 667 4.43 14.24 8.95
N GLY A 668 5.74 14.00 8.78
CA GLY A 668 6.78 15.03 8.71
C GLY A 668 6.95 15.75 7.35
N GLY A 669 5.98 15.63 6.44
CA GLY A 669 5.94 16.30 5.13
C GLY A 669 4.53 16.78 4.81
N GLU A 670 4.27 17.31 3.61
CA GLU A 670 2.90 17.76 3.25
C GLU A 670 1.84 16.68 3.50
N PRO A 671 0.65 17.05 4.00
CA PRO A 671 -0.17 16.15 4.81
C PRO A 671 -0.96 15.13 3.99
N SER A 672 -0.37 13.96 3.71
CA SER A 672 -1.09 12.80 3.16
C SER A 672 -1.11 11.55 4.07
N ALA A 673 -0.04 11.28 4.82
CA ALA A 673 0.01 10.13 5.76
C ALA A 673 0.09 10.58 7.22
N ALA A 674 -0.96 10.22 7.99
CA ALA A 674 -1.03 10.47 9.43
C ALA A 674 -0.44 9.30 10.23
N GLN A 675 0.07 9.64 11.42
CA GLN A 675 0.53 8.78 12.53
C GLN A 675 0.24 7.26 12.43
N TYR A 676 1.31 6.47 12.28
CA TYR A 676 1.34 5.08 12.73
C TYR A 676 1.19 5.07 14.26
N VAL A 677 -0.04 4.87 14.75
CA VAL A 677 -0.31 4.77 16.19
C VAL A 677 -0.03 3.34 16.65
N ALA A 678 0.86 3.18 17.64
CA ALA A 678 1.04 1.91 18.32
C ALA A 678 -0.30 1.45 18.92
N ASN A 679 -0.78 0.27 18.50
CA ASN A 679 -2.14 -0.16 18.79
C ASN A 679 -2.40 -0.20 20.32
N PRO A 680 -3.38 0.54 20.87
CA PRO A 680 -3.58 0.62 22.32
C PRO A 680 -3.98 -0.72 22.96
N LEU A 681 -4.45 -1.69 22.16
CA LEU A 681 -4.68 -3.06 22.61
C LEU A 681 -3.35 -3.79 22.90
N VAL A 682 -2.34 -3.62 22.04
CA VAL A 682 -1.03 -4.28 22.14
C VAL A 682 0.04 -3.23 22.47
N LYS A 683 0.14 -2.89 23.77
CA LYS A 683 0.99 -1.80 24.31
C LYS A 683 2.51 -1.95 24.10
N ILE A 684 2.97 -2.94 23.35
CA ILE A 684 4.39 -3.24 23.11
C ILE A 684 4.54 -3.72 21.66
N ILE A 685 5.17 -2.89 20.81
CA ILE A 685 5.76 -3.35 19.55
C ILE A 685 7.10 -3.97 19.91
N TYR A 686 7.26 -5.27 19.68
CA TYR A 686 8.50 -6.00 19.95
C TYR A 686 9.15 -6.39 18.62
N ASN A 687 10.31 -5.81 18.32
CA ASN A 687 11.06 -6.10 17.11
C ASN A 687 12.49 -6.50 17.48
N ASN A 688 12.95 -7.66 17.00
CA ASN A 688 14.20 -8.29 17.41
C ASN A 688 15.17 -8.31 16.21
N PHE A 689 16.04 -7.30 16.09
CA PHE A 689 17.07 -7.29 15.05
C PHE A 689 18.43 -6.90 15.59
N ALA A 690 19.32 -7.89 15.66
CA ALA A 690 20.70 -7.88 15.15
C ALA A 690 21.48 -9.05 15.75
N TYR A 691 22.18 -9.81 14.90
CA TYR A 691 23.32 -10.63 15.30
C TYR A 691 24.42 -10.42 14.27
N SER A 692 25.58 -9.93 14.69
CA SER A 692 26.77 -9.88 13.85
C SER A 692 27.52 -11.21 13.95
N ASP A 693 27.46 -12.04 12.92
CA ASP A 693 28.35 -13.21 12.79
C ASP A 693 28.65 -13.49 11.30
N PRO A 694 29.91 -13.81 10.89
CA PRO A 694 30.36 -13.68 9.51
C PRO A 694 30.10 -14.92 8.64
N MET A 695 29.06 -15.72 8.95
CA MET A 695 28.79 -17.00 8.28
C MET A 695 28.03 -16.90 6.92
N LEU A 696 27.87 -15.69 6.37
CA LEU A 696 27.10 -15.43 5.13
C LEU A 696 27.47 -16.34 3.94
N ASN A 697 28.73 -16.74 3.81
CA ASN A 697 29.17 -17.59 2.69
C ASN A 697 28.60 -19.02 2.71
N ASP A 698 28.13 -19.53 3.86
CA ASP A 698 27.61 -20.91 3.94
C ASP A 698 26.08 -20.98 3.93
N THR A 699 25.39 -19.89 4.27
CA THR A 699 23.92 -19.80 4.36
C THR A 699 23.25 -19.12 3.16
N ALA A 700 24.02 -18.49 2.27
CA ALA A 700 23.50 -17.87 1.05
C ALA A 700 22.77 -18.89 0.15
N ALA A 701 21.86 -18.38 -0.68
CA ALA A 701 21.20 -19.17 -1.72
C ALA A 701 22.23 -19.80 -2.67
N LYS A 702 22.00 -21.06 -3.06
CA LYS A 702 22.91 -21.86 -3.90
C LYS A 702 22.13 -22.48 -5.04
N GLN A 703 22.75 -22.66 -6.21
CA GLN A 703 22.11 -23.32 -7.35
C GLN A 703 21.60 -24.71 -6.93
N SER A 704 20.36 -25.06 -7.29
CA SER A 704 19.66 -26.24 -6.76
C SER A 704 20.35 -27.57 -7.12
N ASP A 705 21.20 -27.60 -8.15
CA ASP A 705 22.03 -28.75 -8.52
C ASP A 705 23.33 -28.86 -7.70
N GLN A 706 23.75 -27.78 -7.03
CA GLN A 706 24.87 -27.73 -6.09
C GLN A 706 24.44 -28.00 -4.64
N VAL A 707 23.14 -27.93 -4.33
CA VAL A 707 22.59 -28.22 -3.01
C VAL A 707 22.30 -29.73 -2.87
N PRO A 708 22.73 -30.40 -1.78
CA PRO A 708 22.38 -31.79 -1.54
C PRO A 708 20.87 -32.02 -1.54
N SER A 709 20.41 -33.19 -1.99
CA SER A 709 18.99 -33.55 -1.92
C SER A 709 18.47 -33.41 -0.48
N HIS A 710 17.22 -32.97 -0.36
CA HIS A 710 16.59 -32.84 0.95
C HIS A 710 16.26 -34.23 1.49
N SER A 711 17.15 -34.76 2.32
CA SER A 711 17.06 -36.11 2.86
C SER A 711 17.08 -36.11 4.38
N PHE A 712 16.71 -37.24 4.97
CA PHE A 712 16.81 -37.46 6.41
C PHE A 712 18.24 -37.21 6.92
N GLU A 713 19.26 -37.68 6.18
CA GLU A 713 20.67 -37.52 6.52
C GLU A 713 21.10 -36.06 6.53
N LEU A 714 20.61 -35.24 5.58
CA LEU A 714 20.88 -33.81 5.56
C LEU A 714 20.32 -33.15 6.82
N VAL A 715 19.01 -33.27 7.05
CA VAL A 715 18.29 -32.67 8.20
C VAL A 715 18.87 -33.17 9.53
N ASN A 716 19.15 -34.46 9.63
CA ASN A 716 19.80 -35.05 10.79
C ASN A 716 21.22 -34.51 10.97
N SER A 717 22.02 -34.35 9.92
CA SER A 717 23.36 -33.73 10.04
C SER A 717 23.27 -32.29 10.54
N THR A 718 22.29 -31.53 10.04
CA THR A 718 22.04 -30.13 10.40
C THR A 718 21.75 -30.00 11.89
N LEU A 719 20.96 -30.90 12.48
CA LEU A 719 20.63 -30.94 13.91
C LEU A 719 21.86 -31.01 14.86
N TYR A 720 23.05 -31.37 14.36
CA TYR A 720 24.31 -31.40 15.11
C TYR A 720 25.34 -30.35 14.66
N ARG A 721 25.02 -29.43 13.75
CA ARG A 721 25.96 -28.37 13.30
C ARG A 721 25.99 -27.18 14.28
N ASN A 722 27.13 -26.49 14.32
CA ASN A 722 27.31 -25.31 15.16
C ASN A 722 26.49 -24.07 14.74
N LEU A 723 25.79 -24.12 13.58
CA LEU A 723 24.85 -23.10 13.11
C LEU A 723 23.75 -22.73 14.12
N TYR A 724 23.56 -23.56 15.17
CA TYR A 724 22.45 -23.46 16.13
C TYR A 724 22.90 -23.20 17.58
N ARG A 725 24.21 -23.04 17.84
CA ARG A 725 24.74 -22.84 19.21
C ARG A 725 24.21 -21.59 19.93
N ILE A 726 23.78 -20.57 19.19
CA ILE A 726 23.32 -19.28 19.75
C ILE A 726 22.07 -19.45 20.63
N TYR A 727 21.19 -20.42 20.33
CA TYR A 727 19.96 -20.66 21.09
C TYR A 727 20.10 -21.68 22.23
N TYR A 728 21.11 -22.55 22.17
CA TYR A 728 21.29 -23.66 23.11
C TYR A 728 22.78 -23.87 23.43
N PRO A 729 23.36 -23.12 24.39
CA PRO A 729 24.71 -23.39 24.88
C PRO A 729 24.79 -24.78 25.52
N THR A 730 25.87 -25.49 25.22
CA THR A 730 26.21 -26.77 25.86
C THR A 730 26.61 -26.57 27.32
N GLU A 731 26.72 -27.65 28.11
CA GLU A 731 27.22 -27.55 29.49
C GLU A 731 28.64 -26.96 29.56
N ASP A 732 29.48 -27.22 28.56
CA ASP A 732 30.82 -26.63 28.44
C ASP A 732 30.72 -25.12 28.14
N ASP A 733 29.83 -24.70 27.23
CA ASP A 733 29.59 -23.27 26.96
C ASP A 733 29.10 -22.55 28.23
N LYS A 734 28.19 -23.14 29.03
CA LYS A 734 27.73 -22.57 30.30
C LYS A 734 28.87 -22.35 31.32
N GLN A 735 29.82 -23.29 31.39
CA GLN A 735 31.02 -23.13 32.22
C GLN A 735 31.96 -22.05 31.69
N GLN A 736 32.07 -21.91 30.37
CA GLN A 736 32.96 -20.94 29.73
C GLN A 736 32.45 -19.49 29.79
N TYR A 737 31.15 -19.28 29.61
CA TYR A 737 30.55 -17.93 29.67
C TYR A 737 30.18 -17.49 31.10
N GLY A 738 29.95 -18.45 32.01
CA GLY A 738 29.66 -18.18 33.43
C GLY A 738 28.20 -17.82 33.69
N GLU A 739 27.36 -18.84 33.86
CA GLU A 739 25.92 -18.74 34.24
C GLU A 739 25.05 -17.73 33.46
N TYR A 740 25.44 -17.32 32.25
CA TYR A 740 24.55 -16.54 31.38
C TYR A 740 23.37 -17.39 30.93
N TYR A 741 22.24 -17.18 31.62
CA TYR A 741 20.94 -17.72 31.27
C TYR A 741 20.53 -17.25 29.87
N ASN A 742 20.44 -18.18 28.92
CA ASN A 742 19.84 -17.88 27.63
C ASN A 742 18.30 -17.82 27.82
N PRO A 743 17.64 -16.67 27.53
CA PRO A 743 16.20 -16.53 27.78
C PRO A 743 15.33 -17.47 26.94
N TRP A 744 15.88 -18.04 25.87
CA TRP A 744 15.23 -19.02 25.00
C TRP A 744 15.50 -20.47 25.40
N MET A 745 16.50 -20.75 26.26
CA MET A 745 16.91 -22.12 26.59
C MET A 745 15.87 -22.94 27.34
N GLU A 746 14.99 -22.30 28.11
CA GLU A 746 14.03 -23.03 28.92
C GLU A 746 12.60 -22.48 28.80
N LYS A 747 11.84 -23.18 27.95
CA LYS A 747 10.50 -23.68 28.30
C LYS A 747 9.43 -22.59 28.54
N TRP A 748 8.64 -22.36 27.49
CA TRP A 748 7.20 -22.10 27.62
C TRP A 748 6.49 -23.26 28.37
N CYS A 749 7.11 -24.46 28.35
CA CYS A 749 6.60 -25.73 28.85
C CYS A 749 7.37 -26.23 30.11
N GLN A 750 7.40 -25.46 31.21
CA GLN A 750 7.82 -25.99 32.53
C GLN A 750 6.61 -26.51 33.29
#